data_AF-A0AAV3AJK6-F1
#
_entry.id   AF-A0AAV3AJK6-F1
#
_cell.length_a   1.000
_cell.length_b   1.000
_cell.length_c   1.000
_cell.angle_alpha   90.00
_cell.angle_beta   90.00
_cell.angle_gamma   90.00
#
_symmetry.space_group_name_H-M   'P 1'
#
loop_
_entity.id
_entity.type
_entity.pdbx_description
1 polymer ?
#
loop_
_entity_poly.entity_id
_entity_poly.type
_entity_poly.pdbx_seq_one_letter_code
_entity_poly.pdbx_strand_id
1 'polypeptide(L)'
;MESQLQSIFEEVVKTEIIEEAFAGMFMDTPDDERTKLLSCLGAFRQFWSDLPQDSHEQCVQWIVRFIHGQHSPKRISFLYDCLAMAVETAVLPPKMVCEALVNSDALEWEKTQLWVLTFKLVLKIIGGVDYKGVRDLLKVILEKIHTIPNTVSSAVVQQLLAAREVVAYILDRNACLLPAYLAVTEIRKLYPEGKLPHWLLANLVSDFMDSFRPTARINSICGRCSLLPVVNNSGAICNSWKLDPLTLCFPLKGHLPYDKDLFEPQTALLRYVLEQPYSRDMVCNMLGLNKAHKQRCPVLEDQLVDLVVYAMERSETEEKFDDGGTSQLLWQHLSSQLIFFVLFQFASFPHMVLSLHQKLAGRGLIKGRDHLMWVLLQFISGSIQKNALADFLPVMKLFDLLYPEKECIPVPDITKPQSTHSFAMTCIWIHLNRKAQNDNSKLQIPIPHSLKLHHEFLQQSLRSKSLQMNDYKIALLCNAYSTNSECFTLPMGVLVETIYGNGNVKISLPGTNCIASGSTTPLPMNLLDSLTVHAKMSLIHSIATRVIKLAHTKSSQALAPALVETYSRLLVYMEIESLGIKGFISQLLPTVFKSHSWGILHTLLEMFSYRMHHIQPHYRVQLLTTHVTDFFTGSDSIQGTWCKDILQTIINFTPHNWALHTLSCFPAPLQVEYPINFVFLVVNLIFFVDRPVTYLYNTLHYYEVHLRDRTNLKRKLVHSIIGSLKDNRPQGWCLSETYLKYGMNAREDNPWIPDDTYYCKLIGRLVDTMAGKSPGPFPNCDWRFNEFPNPAAHALHVTCVELMALAVPGKDVGNALLNVVLKR
;
A
#
# COMPACT_ATOMS: atom_id res chain seq x y z
N MET A 1 -14.91 -7.81 59.26
CA MET A 1 -15.88 -7.46 58.20
C MET A 1 -16.71 -8.66 57.82
N GLU A 2 -16.16 -9.70 57.18
CA GLU A 2 -16.93 -10.87 56.73
C GLU A 2 -17.66 -11.62 57.85
N SER A 3 -17.05 -11.81 59.03
CA SER A 3 -17.70 -12.45 60.18
C SER A 3 -18.87 -11.63 60.75
N GLN A 4 -18.77 -10.30 60.72
CA GLN A 4 -19.85 -9.40 61.15
C GLN A 4 -20.97 -9.37 60.11
N LEU A 5 -20.63 -9.36 58.82
CA LEU A 5 -21.59 -9.48 57.74
C LEU A 5 -22.34 -10.83 57.81
N GLN A 6 -21.65 -11.93 58.11
CA GLN A 6 -22.29 -13.24 58.34
C GLN A 6 -23.33 -13.16 59.44
N SER A 7 -22.99 -12.59 60.60
CA SER A 7 -23.93 -12.43 61.72
C SER A 7 -25.15 -11.60 61.33
N ILE A 8 -24.96 -10.47 60.66
CA ILE A 8 -26.05 -9.56 60.26
C ILE A 8 -27.00 -10.26 59.27
N PHE A 9 -26.46 -10.89 58.23
CA PHE A 9 -27.30 -11.52 57.21
C PHE A 9 -27.92 -12.84 57.69
N GLU A 10 -27.31 -13.57 58.62
CA GLU A 10 -27.95 -14.71 59.28
C GLU A 10 -29.14 -14.28 60.16
N GLU A 11 -29.03 -13.16 60.88
CA GLU A 11 -30.15 -12.59 61.63
C GLU A 11 -31.29 -12.15 60.73
N VAL A 12 -30.99 -11.53 59.58
CA VAL A 12 -32.00 -11.16 58.57
C VAL A 12 -32.71 -12.40 58.03
N VAL A 13 -31.97 -13.46 57.69
CA VAL A 13 -32.55 -14.72 57.21
C VAL A 13 -33.38 -15.40 58.31
N LYS A 14 -32.91 -15.40 59.56
CA LYS A 14 -33.62 -15.99 60.70
C LYS A 14 -34.93 -15.27 60.98
N THR A 15 -34.92 -13.94 60.91
CA THR A 15 -36.12 -13.11 61.07
C THR A 15 -37.15 -13.44 60.00
N GLU A 16 -36.72 -13.59 58.74
CA GLU A 16 -37.63 -13.96 57.65
C GLU A 16 -38.22 -15.38 57.81
N ILE A 17 -37.44 -16.35 58.31
CA ILE A 17 -37.95 -17.72 58.53
C ILE A 17 -39.05 -17.73 59.59
N ILE A 18 -38.92 -16.92 60.64
CA ILE A 18 -39.93 -16.81 61.70
C ILE A 18 -41.19 -16.16 61.15
N GLU A 19 -41.05 -15.07 60.39
CA GLU A 19 -42.17 -14.37 59.75
C GLU A 19 -42.89 -15.22 58.69
N GLU A 20 -42.17 -16.01 57.88
CA GLU A 20 -42.80 -16.94 56.92
C GLU A 20 -43.62 -18.01 57.67
N ALA A 21 -43.17 -18.45 58.84
CA ALA A 21 -43.89 -19.43 59.67
C ALA A 21 -45.12 -18.84 60.38
N PHE A 22 -45.16 -17.52 60.61
CA PHE A 22 -46.23 -16.82 61.32
C PHE A 22 -46.86 -15.69 60.49
N ALA A 23 -47.01 -15.91 59.19
CA ALA A 23 -47.57 -14.91 58.27
C ALA A 23 -49.00 -14.48 58.68
N GLY A 24 -49.22 -13.16 58.82
CA GLY A 24 -50.52 -12.56 59.16
C GLY A 24 -50.66 -12.05 60.61
N MET A 25 -49.60 -12.09 61.42
CA MET A 25 -49.61 -11.56 62.80
C MET A 25 -49.29 -10.06 62.93
N PHE A 26 -48.62 -9.47 61.92
CA PHE A 26 -48.09 -8.09 62.01
C PHE A 26 -48.22 -7.24 60.73
N MET A 27 -48.75 -7.79 59.63
CA MET A 27 -48.74 -7.14 58.31
C MET A 27 -50.15 -7.10 57.73
N ASP A 28 -50.80 -5.92 57.68
CA ASP A 28 -52.16 -5.74 57.13
C ASP A 28 -52.18 -4.81 55.90
N THR A 29 -51.10 -4.07 55.60
CA THR A 29 -51.05 -3.13 54.48
C THR A 29 -49.73 -3.21 53.66
N PRO A 30 -49.75 -2.84 52.36
CA PRO A 30 -48.55 -2.87 51.51
C PRO A 30 -47.43 -1.91 51.96
N ASP A 31 -47.73 -0.86 52.73
CA ASP A 31 -46.73 0.01 53.34
C ASP A 31 -45.93 -0.70 54.46
N ASP A 32 -46.49 -1.77 55.04
CA ASP A 32 -45.81 -2.58 56.05
C ASP A 32 -44.70 -3.42 55.42
N GLU A 33 -44.83 -3.87 54.16
CA GLU A 33 -43.77 -4.61 53.44
C GLU A 33 -42.54 -3.75 53.16
N ARG A 34 -42.75 -2.49 52.77
CA ARG A 34 -41.64 -1.53 52.59
C ARG A 34 -40.94 -1.25 53.91
N THR A 35 -41.72 -1.06 54.98
CA THR A 35 -41.19 -0.79 56.33
C THR A 35 -40.44 -2.00 56.89
N LYS A 36 -40.92 -3.22 56.61
CA LYS A 36 -40.25 -4.49 56.93
C LYS A 36 -38.86 -4.58 56.29
N LEU A 37 -38.76 -4.32 54.99
CA LEU A 37 -37.47 -4.35 54.27
C LEU A 37 -36.50 -3.31 54.84
N LEU A 38 -36.98 -2.10 55.17
CA LEU A 38 -36.15 -1.05 55.79
C LEU A 38 -35.68 -1.42 57.20
N SER A 39 -36.54 -2.05 58.00
CA SER A 39 -36.21 -2.54 59.34
C SER A 39 -35.13 -3.63 59.30
N CYS A 40 -35.27 -4.59 58.38
CA CYS A 40 -34.27 -5.65 58.17
C CYS A 40 -32.90 -5.11 57.75
N LEU A 41 -32.88 -3.99 57.03
CA LEU A 41 -31.64 -3.32 56.61
C LEU A 41 -31.08 -2.36 57.67
N GLY A 42 -31.75 -2.13 58.80
CA GLY A 42 -31.35 -1.16 59.82
C GLY A 42 -29.97 -1.42 60.40
N ALA A 43 -29.69 -2.68 60.80
CA ALA A 43 -28.39 -3.09 61.31
C ALA A 43 -27.29 -3.01 60.23
N PHE A 44 -27.62 -3.37 58.99
CA PHE A 44 -26.71 -3.25 57.86
C PHE A 44 -26.39 -1.79 57.52
N ARG A 45 -27.37 -0.89 57.62
CA ARG A 45 -27.19 0.54 57.33
C ARG A 45 -26.21 1.21 58.28
N GLN A 46 -26.29 0.88 59.58
CA GLN A 46 -25.33 1.34 60.59
C GLN A 46 -23.93 0.78 60.32
N PHE A 47 -23.84 -0.52 60.01
CA PHE A 47 -22.58 -1.14 59.64
C PHE A 47 -21.97 -0.50 58.38
N TRP A 48 -22.78 -0.17 57.38
CA TRP A 48 -22.34 0.45 56.13
C TRP A 48 -21.81 1.88 56.31
N SER A 49 -22.43 2.69 57.18
CA SER A 49 -21.97 4.06 57.44
C SER A 49 -20.59 4.11 58.12
N ASP A 50 -20.23 3.07 58.86
CA ASP A 50 -18.95 2.99 59.58
C ASP A 50 -17.80 2.44 58.70
N LEU A 51 -18.10 1.95 57.49
CA LEU A 51 -17.11 1.36 56.59
C LEU A 51 -16.41 2.41 55.71
N PRO A 52 -15.08 2.32 55.56
CA PRO A 52 -14.34 3.14 54.59
C PRO A 52 -14.69 2.75 53.14
N GLN A 53 -14.59 3.72 52.21
CA GLN A 53 -14.97 3.53 50.80
C GLN A 53 -14.22 2.38 50.11
N ASP A 54 -12.95 2.13 50.45
CA ASP A 54 -12.14 1.04 49.89
C ASP A 54 -12.68 -0.36 50.25
N SER A 55 -13.48 -0.46 51.32
CA SER A 55 -14.10 -1.70 51.79
C SER A 55 -15.50 -1.95 51.22
N HIS A 56 -16.10 -0.96 50.55
CA HIS A 56 -17.46 -1.05 50.02
C HIS A 56 -17.60 -2.13 48.95
N GLU A 57 -16.59 -2.29 48.09
CA GLU A 57 -16.60 -3.30 47.02
C GLU A 57 -16.54 -4.72 47.58
N GLN A 58 -15.63 -4.98 48.53
CA GLN A 58 -15.48 -6.28 49.17
C GLN A 58 -16.74 -6.67 49.96
N CYS A 59 -17.37 -5.69 50.62
CA CYS A 59 -18.63 -5.88 51.32
C CYS A 59 -19.76 -6.32 50.37
N VAL A 60 -19.96 -5.62 49.25
CA VAL A 60 -21.00 -5.97 48.26
C VAL A 60 -20.73 -7.31 47.60
N GLN A 61 -19.48 -7.61 47.24
CA GLN A 61 -19.09 -8.92 46.69
C GLN A 61 -19.39 -10.06 47.66
N TRP A 62 -19.11 -9.86 48.94
CA TRP A 62 -19.42 -10.85 49.98
C TRP A 62 -20.93 -11.06 50.11
N ILE A 63 -21.74 -10.00 50.10
CA ILE A 63 -23.21 -10.09 50.16
C ILE A 63 -23.76 -10.91 48.99
N VAL A 64 -23.27 -10.64 47.77
CA VAL A 64 -23.68 -11.39 46.58
C VAL A 64 -23.28 -12.87 46.70
N ARG A 65 -22.07 -13.18 47.18
CA ARG A 65 -21.64 -14.57 47.43
C ARG A 65 -22.54 -15.27 48.46
N PHE A 66 -22.90 -14.59 49.54
CA PHE A 66 -23.81 -15.12 50.55
C PHE A 66 -25.20 -15.42 49.97
N ILE A 67 -25.75 -14.53 49.14
CA ILE A 67 -27.07 -14.72 48.50
C ILE A 67 -27.01 -15.88 47.49
N HIS A 68 -25.99 -15.95 46.64
CA HIS A 68 -25.84 -17.00 45.64
C HIS A 68 -25.53 -18.39 46.25
N GLY A 69 -25.07 -18.43 47.50
CA GLY A 69 -24.89 -19.65 48.28
C GLY A 69 -26.18 -20.22 48.89
N GLN A 70 -27.30 -19.49 48.84
CA GLN A 70 -28.58 -19.98 49.38
C GLN A 70 -29.24 -21.00 48.44
N HIS A 71 -29.90 -22.02 49.00
CA HIS A 71 -30.59 -23.05 48.21
C HIS A 71 -32.07 -22.74 47.94
N SER A 72 -32.72 -21.90 48.76
CA SER A 72 -34.14 -21.58 48.63
C SER A 72 -34.37 -20.38 47.71
N PRO A 73 -35.12 -20.50 46.60
CA PRO A 73 -35.37 -19.40 45.68
C PRO A 73 -36.22 -18.28 46.31
N LYS A 74 -37.12 -18.60 47.25
CA LYS A 74 -37.89 -17.60 48.01
C LYS A 74 -36.98 -16.71 48.86
N ARG A 75 -36.00 -17.32 49.52
CA ARG A 75 -35.02 -16.60 50.36
C ARG A 75 -34.14 -15.70 49.51
N ILE A 76 -33.72 -16.19 48.32
CA ILE A 76 -32.97 -15.37 47.36
C ILE A 76 -33.81 -14.18 46.91
N SER A 77 -35.09 -14.39 46.60
CA SER A 77 -36.01 -13.29 46.23
C SER A 77 -36.11 -12.24 47.33
N PHE A 78 -36.35 -12.66 48.58
CA PHE A 78 -36.43 -11.75 49.72
C PHE A 78 -35.14 -10.93 49.92
N LEU A 79 -33.97 -11.60 49.86
CA LEU A 79 -32.68 -10.92 49.99
C LEU A 79 -32.42 -9.96 48.80
N TYR A 80 -32.91 -10.27 47.61
CA TYR A 80 -32.86 -9.37 46.47
C TYR A 80 -33.82 -8.18 46.61
N ASP A 81 -34.99 -8.35 47.20
CA ASP A 81 -35.90 -7.24 47.51
C ASP A 81 -35.31 -6.31 48.59
N CYS A 82 -34.60 -6.86 49.58
CA CYS A 82 -33.77 -6.10 50.51
C CYS A 82 -32.66 -5.31 49.78
N LEU A 83 -31.93 -5.94 48.85
CA LEU A 83 -30.91 -5.24 48.06
C LEU A 83 -31.51 -4.14 47.17
N ALA A 84 -32.66 -4.39 46.54
CA ALA A 84 -33.37 -3.39 45.75
C ALA A 84 -33.74 -2.17 46.60
N MET A 85 -34.30 -2.41 47.79
CA MET A 85 -34.66 -1.34 48.74
C MET A 85 -33.43 -0.57 49.23
N ALA A 86 -32.29 -1.25 49.45
CA ALA A 86 -31.04 -0.60 49.83
C ALA A 86 -30.49 0.31 48.72
N VAL A 87 -30.71 -0.03 47.44
CA VAL A 87 -30.35 0.81 46.30
C VAL A 87 -31.34 1.97 46.14
N GLU A 88 -32.64 1.73 46.25
CA GLU A 88 -33.68 2.78 46.17
C GLU A 88 -33.54 3.84 47.26
N THR A 89 -33.09 3.44 48.46
CA THR A 89 -32.79 4.35 49.57
C THR A 89 -31.39 4.97 49.52
N ALA A 90 -30.65 4.75 48.43
CA ALA A 90 -29.28 5.24 48.19
C ALA A 90 -28.25 4.81 49.27
N VAL A 91 -28.50 3.70 49.97
CA VAL A 91 -27.51 3.10 50.88
C VAL A 91 -26.41 2.42 50.08
N LEU A 92 -26.79 1.66 49.04
CA LEU A 92 -25.85 0.96 48.16
C LEU A 92 -25.79 1.59 46.76
N PRO A 93 -24.59 1.80 46.18
CA PRO A 93 -24.46 2.24 44.80
C PRO A 93 -24.97 1.17 43.82
N PRO A 94 -25.89 1.51 42.88
CA PRO A 94 -26.47 0.54 41.94
C PRO A 94 -25.41 -0.14 41.06
N LYS A 95 -24.36 0.59 40.69
CA LYS A 95 -23.26 0.08 39.85
C LYS A 95 -22.54 -1.09 40.50
N MET A 96 -22.10 -0.93 41.75
CA MET A 96 -21.32 -1.94 42.47
C MET A 96 -22.16 -3.21 42.70
N VAL A 97 -23.45 -3.05 42.97
CA VAL A 97 -24.39 -4.17 43.13
C VAL A 97 -24.55 -4.92 41.80
N CYS A 98 -24.80 -4.21 40.69
CA CYS A 98 -24.92 -4.84 39.37
C CYS A 98 -23.62 -5.57 38.95
N GLU A 99 -22.47 -4.94 39.14
CA GLU A 99 -21.17 -5.53 38.78
C GLU A 99 -20.90 -6.79 39.61
N ALA A 100 -21.13 -6.76 40.92
CA ALA A 100 -20.94 -7.92 41.79
C ALA A 100 -21.90 -9.07 41.44
N LEU A 101 -23.17 -8.77 41.14
CA LEU A 101 -24.18 -9.76 40.75
C LEU A 101 -23.81 -10.48 39.45
N VAL A 102 -23.47 -9.72 38.40
CA VAL A 102 -23.20 -10.27 37.06
C VAL A 102 -21.82 -10.95 36.99
N ASN A 103 -20.81 -10.43 37.70
CA ASN A 103 -19.47 -11.02 37.75
C ASN A 103 -19.35 -12.23 38.69
N SER A 104 -20.42 -12.61 39.39
CA SER A 104 -20.38 -13.76 40.29
C SER A 104 -20.13 -15.07 39.51
N ASP A 105 -19.16 -15.85 39.97
CA ASP A 105 -18.88 -17.19 39.42
C ASP A 105 -20.04 -18.16 39.67
N ALA A 106 -20.80 -17.96 40.75
CA ALA A 106 -21.95 -18.80 41.09
C ALA A 106 -23.17 -18.57 40.17
N LEU A 107 -23.15 -17.49 39.37
CA LEU A 107 -24.18 -17.16 38.38
C LEU A 107 -23.92 -17.93 37.08
N GLU A 108 -24.55 -19.11 37.00
CA GLU A 108 -24.53 -20.02 35.86
C GLU A 108 -25.94 -20.14 35.27
N TRP A 109 -26.04 -20.37 33.96
CA TRP A 109 -27.33 -20.51 33.28
C TRP A 109 -28.08 -21.79 33.68
N GLU A 110 -27.37 -22.80 34.17
CA GLU A 110 -27.93 -24.05 34.69
C GLU A 110 -28.77 -23.81 35.96
N LYS A 111 -28.40 -22.83 36.78
CA LYS A 111 -29.15 -22.43 37.98
C LYS A 111 -30.29 -21.50 37.60
N THR A 112 -31.32 -22.09 37.00
CA THR A 112 -32.28 -21.31 36.22
C THR A 112 -33.11 -20.32 37.05
N GLN A 113 -33.46 -20.66 38.30
CA GLN A 113 -34.18 -19.73 39.18
C GLN A 113 -33.29 -18.58 39.68
N LEU A 114 -32.02 -18.87 39.99
CA LEU A 114 -31.06 -17.83 40.38
C LEU A 114 -30.88 -16.85 39.21
N TRP A 115 -30.66 -17.36 38.00
CA TRP A 115 -30.54 -16.54 36.78
C TRP A 115 -31.72 -15.56 36.62
N VAL A 116 -32.96 -16.04 36.70
CA VAL A 116 -34.15 -15.20 36.56
C VAL A 116 -34.20 -14.11 37.63
N LEU A 117 -33.99 -14.48 38.89
CA LEU A 117 -34.08 -13.54 40.01
C LEU A 117 -32.98 -12.48 39.92
N THR A 118 -31.75 -12.88 39.56
CA THR A 118 -30.63 -11.94 39.39
C THR A 118 -30.92 -10.93 38.28
N PHE A 119 -31.32 -11.37 37.09
CA PHE A 119 -31.59 -10.45 35.97
C PHE A 119 -32.84 -9.59 36.19
N LYS A 120 -33.85 -10.07 36.92
CA LYS A 120 -34.99 -9.23 37.37
C LYS A 120 -34.56 -8.14 38.34
N LEU A 121 -33.65 -8.44 39.27
CA LEU A 121 -33.10 -7.42 40.16
C LEU A 121 -32.29 -6.39 39.35
N VAL A 122 -31.38 -6.84 38.48
CA VAL A 122 -30.58 -5.96 37.60
C VAL A 122 -31.49 -5.03 36.80
N LEU A 123 -32.59 -5.53 36.22
CA LEU A 123 -33.55 -4.71 35.47
C LEU A 123 -34.12 -3.54 36.28
N LYS A 124 -34.40 -3.76 37.58
CA LYS A 124 -34.95 -2.71 38.47
C LYS A 124 -33.92 -1.61 38.77
N ILE A 125 -32.66 -1.98 39.00
CA ILE A 125 -31.65 -1.05 39.55
C ILE A 125 -30.73 -0.44 38.49
N ILE A 126 -30.61 -1.04 37.31
CA ILE A 126 -29.65 -0.61 36.27
C ILE A 126 -29.92 0.82 35.77
N GLY A 127 -31.16 1.31 35.87
CA GLY A 127 -31.52 2.68 35.50
C GLY A 127 -30.81 3.77 36.32
N GLY A 128 -30.30 3.43 37.52
CA GLY A 128 -29.54 4.35 38.36
C GLY A 128 -28.02 4.35 38.11
N VAL A 129 -27.52 3.56 37.15
CA VAL A 129 -26.10 3.44 36.82
C VAL A 129 -25.70 4.50 35.80
N ASP A 130 -24.46 5.01 35.88
CA ASP A 130 -23.92 5.95 34.91
C ASP A 130 -23.74 5.29 33.53
N TYR A 131 -23.81 6.08 32.45
CA TYR A 131 -23.76 5.53 31.08
C TYR A 131 -22.49 4.71 30.76
N LYS A 132 -21.35 4.97 31.43
CA LYS A 132 -20.13 4.16 31.28
C LYS A 132 -20.26 2.83 32.01
N GLY A 133 -20.78 2.84 33.24
CA GLY A 133 -21.11 1.63 33.98
C GLY A 133 -22.11 0.75 33.24
N VAL A 134 -23.16 1.33 32.63
CA VAL A 134 -24.14 0.56 31.82
C VAL A 134 -23.46 -0.09 30.61
N ARG A 135 -22.52 0.59 29.94
CA ARG A 135 -21.72 -0.01 28.85
C ARG A 135 -20.89 -1.20 29.34
N ASP A 136 -20.23 -1.06 30.48
CA ASP A 136 -19.39 -2.11 31.05
C ASP A 136 -20.23 -3.33 31.44
N LEU A 137 -21.39 -3.10 32.06
CA LEU A 137 -22.38 -4.15 32.36
C LEU A 137 -22.93 -4.81 31.09
N LEU A 138 -23.24 -4.05 30.04
CA LEU A 138 -23.71 -4.60 28.76
C LEU A 138 -22.72 -5.61 28.20
N LYS A 139 -21.42 -5.29 28.23
CA LYS A 139 -20.36 -6.20 27.77
C LYS A 139 -20.40 -7.52 28.54
N VAL A 140 -20.39 -7.48 29.87
CA VAL A 140 -20.35 -8.69 30.71
C VAL A 140 -21.64 -9.50 30.57
N ILE A 141 -22.81 -8.85 30.49
CA ILE A 141 -24.09 -9.54 30.29
C ILE A 141 -24.10 -10.28 28.95
N LEU A 142 -23.59 -9.66 27.88
CA LEU A 142 -23.47 -10.31 26.57
C LEU A 142 -22.48 -11.48 26.60
N GLU A 143 -21.37 -11.37 27.34
CA GLU A 143 -20.41 -12.46 27.55
C GLU A 143 -21.04 -13.64 28.32
N LYS A 144 -21.81 -13.36 29.40
CA LYS A 144 -22.57 -14.39 30.13
C LYS A 144 -23.61 -15.07 29.25
N ILE A 145 -24.34 -14.33 28.41
CA ILE A 145 -25.28 -14.92 27.45
C ILE A 145 -24.55 -15.80 26.43
N HIS A 146 -23.32 -15.45 26.04
CA HIS A 146 -22.51 -16.26 25.12
C HIS A 146 -22.06 -17.62 25.71
N THR A 147 -22.09 -17.79 27.04
CA THR A 147 -21.80 -19.08 27.68
C THR A 147 -22.91 -20.12 27.50
N ILE A 148 -24.12 -19.70 27.10
CA ILE A 148 -25.26 -20.58 26.89
C ILE A 148 -25.06 -21.38 25.59
N PRO A 149 -25.23 -22.71 25.60
CA PRO A 149 -25.10 -23.50 24.38
C PRO A 149 -26.25 -23.24 23.40
N ASN A 150 -26.01 -23.56 22.12
CA ASN A 150 -27.01 -23.39 21.05
C ASN A 150 -28.22 -24.31 21.20
N THR A 151 -28.09 -25.41 21.95
CA THR A 151 -29.16 -26.38 22.21
C THR A 151 -29.42 -26.45 23.71
N VAL A 152 -30.60 -25.97 24.13
CA VAL A 152 -31.06 -26.02 25.52
C VAL A 152 -32.44 -26.65 25.61
N SER A 153 -32.81 -27.12 26.80
CA SER A 153 -34.16 -27.61 27.07
C SER A 153 -35.20 -26.49 26.92
N SER A 154 -36.35 -26.80 26.31
CA SER A 154 -37.44 -25.84 26.07
C SER A 154 -37.99 -25.21 27.34
N ALA A 155 -37.92 -25.92 28.48
CA ALA A 155 -38.39 -25.43 29.78
C ALA A 155 -37.58 -24.23 30.31
N VAL A 156 -36.29 -24.17 29.96
CA VAL A 156 -35.32 -23.18 30.47
C VAL A 156 -35.41 -21.88 29.66
N VAL A 157 -35.94 -21.92 28.43
CA VAL A 157 -35.98 -20.77 27.50
C VAL A 157 -36.68 -19.57 28.12
N GLN A 158 -37.86 -19.76 28.71
CA GLN A 158 -38.63 -18.68 29.35
C GLN A 158 -37.85 -18.00 30.47
N GLN A 159 -37.00 -18.76 31.16
CA GLN A 159 -36.22 -18.27 32.27
C GLN A 159 -34.96 -17.53 31.78
N LEU A 160 -34.36 -17.97 30.66
CA LEU A 160 -33.24 -17.27 30.02
C LEU A 160 -33.65 -15.91 29.43
N LEU A 161 -34.93 -15.74 29.05
CA LEU A 161 -35.46 -14.46 28.56
C LEU A 161 -35.30 -13.31 29.57
N ALA A 162 -35.19 -13.58 30.88
CA ALA A 162 -34.94 -12.53 31.87
C ALA A 162 -33.68 -11.70 31.54
N ALA A 163 -32.61 -12.34 31.04
CA ALA A 163 -31.40 -11.65 30.61
C ALA A 163 -31.62 -10.84 29.32
N ARG A 164 -32.46 -11.35 28.40
CA ARG A 164 -32.85 -10.64 27.17
C ARG A 164 -33.59 -9.35 27.49
N GLU A 165 -34.48 -9.34 28.48
CA GLU A 165 -35.22 -8.13 28.87
C GLU A 165 -34.29 -7.03 29.41
N VAL A 166 -33.24 -7.40 30.16
CA VAL A 166 -32.21 -6.44 30.59
C VAL A 166 -31.48 -5.85 29.39
N VAL A 167 -31.08 -6.68 28.42
CA VAL A 167 -30.46 -6.21 27.18
C VAL A 167 -31.43 -5.32 26.40
N ALA A 168 -32.70 -5.68 26.30
CA ALA A 168 -33.72 -4.87 25.63
C ALA A 168 -33.89 -3.49 26.28
N TYR A 169 -33.86 -3.43 27.62
CA TYR A 169 -33.93 -2.18 28.35
C TYR A 169 -32.68 -1.31 28.17
N ILE A 170 -31.48 -1.91 28.16
CA ILE A 170 -30.23 -1.19 27.86
C ILE A 170 -30.23 -0.63 26.43
N LEU A 171 -30.78 -1.39 25.47
CA LEU A 171 -30.84 -0.99 24.06
C LEU A 171 -32.03 -0.07 23.73
N ASP A 172 -32.96 0.15 24.67
CA ASP A 172 -34.08 1.06 24.46
C ASP A 172 -33.59 2.51 24.38
N ARG A 173 -33.84 3.12 23.22
CA ARG A 173 -33.45 4.51 22.94
C ARG A 173 -34.27 5.51 23.75
N ASN A 174 -35.48 5.14 24.17
CA ASN A 174 -36.33 5.99 25.00
C ASN A 174 -35.87 6.01 26.46
N ALA A 175 -35.35 4.88 26.96
CA ALA A 175 -34.77 4.80 28.29
C ALA A 175 -33.49 5.63 28.43
N CYS A 176 -32.74 5.82 27.34
CA CYS A 176 -31.58 6.72 27.25
C CYS A 176 -30.48 6.45 28.32
N LEU A 177 -30.32 5.19 28.73
CA LEU A 177 -29.34 4.80 29.76
C LEU A 177 -27.88 5.02 29.33
N LEU A 178 -27.62 4.86 28.03
CA LEU A 178 -26.33 5.15 27.42
C LEU A 178 -26.48 5.61 25.97
N PRO A 179 -25.50 6.35 25.42
CA PRO A 179 -25.45 6.63 24.00
C PRO A 179 -25.48 5.32 23.20
N ALA A 180 -26.48 5.16 22.34
CA ALA A 180 -26.68 3.95 21.56
C ALA A 180 -25.44 3.55 20.72
N TYR A 181 -24.58 4.51 20.36
CA TYR A 181 -23.30 4.26 19.68
C TYR A 181 -22.32 3.43 20.52
N LEU A 182 -22.29 3.61 21.85
CA LEU A 182 -21.48 2.77 22.74
C LEU A 182 -22.03 1.34 22.80
N ALA A 183 -23.35 1.20 22.85
CA ALA A 183 -24.00 -0.11 22.87
C ALA A 183 -23.69 -0.92 21.60
N VAL A 184 -23.86 -0.33 20.41
CA VAL A 184 -23.54 -1.01 19.14
C VAL A 184 -22.04 -1.34 19.04
N THR A 185 -21.17 -0.50 19.61
CA THR A 185 -19.72 -0.74 19.63
C THR A 185 -19.38 -1.99 20.44
N GLU A 186 -19.94 -2.16 21.64
CA GLU A 186 -19.68 -3.37 22.44
C GLU A 186 -20.30 -4.62 21.82
N ILE A 187 -21.51 -4.51 21.25
CA ILE A 187 -22.14 -5.60 20.49
C ILE A 187 -21.23 -6.06 19.35
N ARG A 188 -20.73 -5.14 18.53
CA ARG A 188 -19.91 -5.46 17.35
C ARG A 188 -18.52 -6.00 17.71
N LYS A 189 -17.98 -5.70 18.89
CA LYS A 189 -16.75 -6.35 19.37
C LYS A 189 -16.96 -7.85 19.64
N LEU A 190 -18.12 -8.23 20.18
CA LEU A 190 -18.46 -9.63 20.47
C LEU A 190 -19.01 -10.39 19.25
N TYR A 191 -19.74 -9.68 18.40
CA TYR A 191 -20.34 -10.14 17.15
C TYR A 191 -19.78 -9.33 15.96
N PRO A 192 -18.52 -9.59 15.56
CA PRO A 192 -17.93 -8.96 14.39
C PRO A 192 -18.68 -9.38 13.11
N GLU A 193 -18.39 -8.69 12.00
CA GLU A 193 -18.97 -9.00 10.70
C GLU A 193 -18.77 -10.47 10.32
N GLY A 194 -19.84 -11.16 9.95
CA GLY A 194 -19.87 -12.59 9.64
C GLY A 194 -20.21 -13.52 10.82
N LYS A 195 -20.16 -13.06 12.07
CA LYS A 195 -20.62 -13.85 13.24
C LYS A 195 -22.10 -13.60 13.50
N LEU A 196 -22.90 -14.66 13.51
CA LEU A 196 -24.32 -14.56 13.84
C LEU A 196 -24.52 -14.23 15.33
N PRO A 197 -25.49 -13.37 15.69
CA PRO A 197 -25.86 -13.15 17.07
C PRO A 197 -26.34 -14.44 17.75
N HIS A 198 -26.20 -14.52 19.07
CA HIS A 198 -26.74 -15.64 19.85
C HIS A 198 -28.27 -15.74 19.68
N TRP A 199 -28.81 -16.97 19.59
CA TRP A 199 -30.22 -17.23 19.28
C TRP A 199 -31.20 -16.53 20.23
N LEU A 200 -30.82 -16.35 21.50
CA LEU A 200 -31.60 -15.61 22.51
C LEU A 200 -31.81 -14.13 22.17
N LEU A 201 -30.85 -13.51 21.48
CA LEU A 201 -30.79 -12.07 21.21
C LEU A 201 -30.96 -11.72 19.73
N ALA A 202 -31.12 -12.72 18.86
CA ALA A 202 -30.93 -12.58 17.42
C ALA A 202 -31.68 -11.41 16.78
N ASN A 203 -33.00 -11.32 16.97
CA ASN A 203 -33.79 -10.24 16.38
C ASN A 203 -33.47 -8.89 17.03
N LEU A 204 -33.40 -8.85 18.37
CA LEU A 204 -33.18 -7.63 19.14
C LEU A 204 -31.86 -6.94 18.75
N VAL A 205 -30.78 -7.70 18.69
CA VAL A 205 -29.46 -7.18 18.36
C VAL A 205 -29.34 -6.86 16.87
N SER A 206 -29.92 -7.70 15.99
CA SER A 206 -29.91 -7.43 14.55
C SER A 206 -30.66 -6.14 14.21
N ASP A 207 -31.88 -5.96 14.72
CA ASP A 207 -32.70 -4.77 14.48
C ASP A 207 -32.01 -3.50 15.02
N PHE A 208 -31.40 -3.62 16.21
CA PHE A 208 -30.62 -2.52 16.79
C PHE A 208 -29.38 -2.19 15.95
N MET A 209 -28.65 -3.19 15.47
CA MET A 209 -27.51 -2.99 14.58
C MET A 209 -27.94 -2.35 13.26
N ASP A 210 -29.02 -2.81 12.63
CA ASP A 210 -29.52 -2.27 11.37
C ASP A 210 -29.95 -0.81 11.49
N SER A 211 -30.39 -0.35 12.67
CA SER A 211 -30.66 1.07 12.91
C SER A 211 -29.43 1.99 12.74
N PHE A 212 -28.20 1.44 12.80
CA PHE A 212 -26.94 2.16 12.55
C PHE A 212 -26.44 2.07 11.11
N ARG A 213 -27.10 1.29 10.25
CA ARG A 213 -26.76 1.19 8.82
C ARG A 213 -26.77 2.56 8.11
N PRO A 214 -27.73 3.48 8.36
CA PRO A 214 -27.67 4.82 7.81
C PRO A 214 -26.42 5.60 8.25
N THR A 215 -26.04 5.50 9.53
CA THR A 215 -24.83 6.14 10.06
C THR A 215 -23.56 5.60 9.40
N ALA A 216 -23.52 4.28 9.15
CA ALA A 216 -22.42 3.66 8.42
C ALA A 216 -22.34 4.19 6.98
N ARG A 217 -23.49 4.35 6.30
CA ARG A 217 -23.57 4.92 4.94
C ARG A 217 -23.11 6.38 4.88
N ILE A 218 -23.48 7.22 5.85
CA ILE A 218 -23.01 8.61 5.95
C ILE A 218 -21.47 8.69 6.09
N ASN A 219 -20.88 7.73 6.81
CA ASN A 219 -19.43 7.64 7.00
C ASN A 219 -18.70 6.84 5.91
N SER A 220 -19.41 6.40 4.87
CA SER A 220 -18.85 5.60 3.78
C SER A 220 -18.77 6.40 2.49
N ILE A 221 -17.71 6.16 1.71
CA ILE A 221 -17.58 6.73 0.36
C ILE A 221 -18.32 5.80 -0.60
N CYS A 222 -19.28 6.35 -1.36
CA CYS A 222 -20.03 5.60 -2.37
C CYS A 222 -19.08 5.00 -3.42
N GLY A 223 -19.16 3.68 -3.63
CA GLY A 223 -18.35 2.98 -4.63
C GLY A 223 -16.85 2.97 -4.34
N ARG A 224 -16.43 3.15 -3.07
CA ARG A 224 -15.00 3.23 -2.68
C ARG A 224 -14.15 2.11 -3.25
N CYS A 225 -14.65 0.88 -3.22
CA CYS A 225 -13.95 -0.33 -3.68
C CYS A 225 -13.60 -0.30 -5.18
N SER A 226 -14.31 0.51 -5.97
CA SER A 226 -14.06 0.71 -7.41
C SER A 226 -13.30 1.98 -7.74
N LEU A 227 -13.05 2.85 -6.75
CA LEU A 227 -12.21 4.03 -6.96
C LEU A 227 -10.75 3.60 -7.04
N LEU A 228 -10.08 3.97 -8.13
CA LEU A 228 -8.68 3.63 -8.38
C LEU A 228 -7.82 4.89 -8.40
N PRO A 229 -6.63 4.89 -7.77
CA PRO A 229 -5.72 6.01 -7.84
C PRO A 229 -4.94 6.05 -9.15
N VAL A 230 -4.44 7.23 -9.51
CA VAL A 230 -3.36 7.34 -10.49
C VAL A 230 -2.03 7.24 -9.74
N VAL A 231 -1.22 6.24 -10.08
CA VAL A 231 0.05 5.97 -9.39
C VAL A 231 1.05 7.06 -9.74
N ASN A 232 1.46 7.84 -8.75
CA ASN A 232 2.49 8.86 -8.88
C ASN A 232 3.59 8.64 -7.84
N ASN A 233 4.85 8.88 -8.23
CA ASN A 233 6.02 8.73 -7.36
C ASN A 233 6.26 9.97 -6.47
N SER A 234 5.34 10.93 -6.49
CA SER A 234 5.55 12.28 -5.97
C SER A 234 4.50 12.63 -4.92
N GLY A 235 4.91 12.65 -3.65
CA GLY A 235 4.11 13.16 -2.53
C GLY A 235 3.74 12.12 -1.46
N ALA A 236 3.39 12.61 -0.27
CA ALA A 236 2.85 11.80 0.81
C ALA A 236 1.54 11.13 0.33
N ILE A 237 1.44 9.81 0.54
CA ILE A 237 0.26 9.08 0.08
C ILE A 237 -1.00 9.56 0.82
N CYS A 238 -2.11 9.62 0.08
CA CYS A 238 -3.42 9.83 0.70
C CYS A 238 -3.77 8.63 1.59
N ASN A 239 -4.16 8.90 2.84
CA ASN A 239 -4.57 7.85 3.80
C ASN A 239 -5.77 7.01 3.30
N SER A 240 -6.50 7.47 2.28
CA SER A 240 -7.64 6.77 1.67
C SER A 240 -7.28 5.41 1.06
N TRP A 241 -6.02 5.23 0.64
CA TRP A 241 -5.54 4.01 -0.03
C TRP A 241 -4.81 3.04 0.91
N LYS A 242 -4.70 3.39 2.21
CA LYS A 242 -4.09 2.49 3.19
C LYS A 242 -4.97 1.26 3.39
N LEU A 243 -4.32 0.11 3.46
CA LEU A 243 -4.91 -1.20 3.68
C LEU A 243 -4.23 -1.85 4.89
N ASP A 244 -4.96 -2.72 5.58
CA ASP A 244 -4.37 -3.57 6.61
C ASP A 244 -3.45 -4.62 5.97
N PRO A 245 -2.16 -4.72 6.36
CA PRO A 245 -1.21 -5.68 5.81
C PRO A 245 -1.55 -7.15 6.10
N LEU A 246 -2.47 -7.45 7.01
CA LEU A 246 -2.90 -8.82 7.31
C LEU A 246 -4.14 -9.23 6.51
N THR A 247 -5.12 -8.33 6.38
CA THR A 247 -6.43 -8.65 5.80
C THR A 247 -6.67 -8.04 4.42
N LEU A 248 -5.86 -7.06 4.00
CA LEU A 248 -6.10 -6.21 2.81
C LEU A 248 -7.44 -5.43 2.86
N CYS A 249 -8.06 -5.29 4.03
CA CYS A 249 -9.29 -4.52 4.17
C CYS A 249 -8.98 -3.05 4.46
N PHE A 250 -9.96 -2.18 4.23
CA PHE A 250 -9.82 -0.78 4.61
C PHE A 250 -9.81 -0.62 6.13
N PRO A 251 -8.98 0.27 6.70
CA PRO A 251 -9.09 0.63 8.10
C PRO A 251 -10.36 1.48 8.31
N LEU A 252 -11.41 0.83 8.81
CA LEU A 252 -12.71 1.46 9.07
C LEU A 252 -12.70 2.19 10.43
N LYS A 253 -13.44 3.30 10.52
CA LYS A 253 -13.50 4.12 11.74
C LYS A 253 -14.62 3.64 12.66
N GLY A 254 -14.25 2.95 13.72
CA GLY A 254 -15.22 2.44 14.70
C GLY A 254 -15.93 1.18 14.22
N HIS A 255 -16.79 0.64 15.07
CA HIS A 255 -17.46 -0.65 14.86
C HIS A 255 -18.91 -0.44 14.39
N LEU A 256 -19.07 0.13 13.20
CA LEU A 256 -20.38 0.33 12.57
C LEU A 256 -20.70 -0.80 11.59
N PRO A 257 -21.98 -1.02 11.26
CA PRO A 257 -22.40 -1.95 10.23
C PRO A 257 -22.20 -1.37 8.84
N TYR A 258 -20.94 -1.31 8.43
CA TYR A 258 -20.53 -0.98 7.08
C TYR A 258 -21.05 -2.00 6.07
N ASP A 259 -21.04 -1.61 4.80
CA ASP A 259 -21.36 -2.52 3.72
C ASP A 259 -20.31 -3.64 3.62
N LYS A 260 -20.76 -4.81 3.16
CA LYS A 260 -19.96 -6.04 3.15
C LYS A 260 -18.67 -5.89 2.33
N ASP A 261 -18.73 -5.17 1.22
CA ASP A 261 -17.61 -4.90 0.32
C ASP A 261 -16.44 -4.17 1.01
N LEU A 262 -16.71 -3.37 2.04
CA LEU A 262 -15.68 -2.69 2.82
C LEU A 262 -14.92 -3.61 3.80
N PHE A 263 -15.53 -4.74 4.17
CA PHE A 263 -14.90 -5.79 4.97
C PHE A 263 -14.19 -6.85 4.13
N GLU A 264 -14.40 -6.85 2.81
CA GLU A 264 -13.73 -7.76 1.89
C GLU A 264 -12.30 -7.29 1.56
N PRO A 265 -11.37 -8.22 1.30
CA PRO A 265 -10.00 -7.89 0.94
C PRO A 265 -9.97 -7.15 -0.41
N GLN A 266 -9.33 -5.98 -0.45
CA GLN A 266 -9.28 -5.11 -1.62
C GLN A 266 -8.21 -5.56 -2.63
N THR A 267 -8.33 -6.80 -3.10
CA THR A 267 -7.37 -7.43 -4.01
C THR A 267 -7.34 -6.73 -5.37
N ALA A 268 -8.49 -6.28 -5.90
CA ALA A 268 -8.56 -5.59 -7.18
C ALA A 268 -7.77 -4.26 -7.16
N LEU A 269 -7.91 -3.48 -6.09
CA LEU A 269 -7.17 -2.24 -5.89
C LEU A 269 -5.66 -2.50 -5.85
N LEU A 270 -5.22 -3.48 -5.05
CA LEU A 270 -3.81 -3.82 -4.95
C LEU A 270 -3.26 -4.40 -6.27
N ARG A 271 -4.04 -5.22 -6.99
CA ARG A 271 -3.69 -5.75 -8.31
C ARG A 271 -3.41 -4.63 -9.30
N TYR A 272 -4.36 -3.70 -9.43
CA TYR A 272 -4.24 -2.56 -10.33
C TYR A 272 -3.00 -1.73 -10.03
N VAL A 273 -2.71 -1.45 -8.75
CA VAL A 273 -1.51 -0.67 -8.36
C VAL A 273 -0.23 -1.46 -8.68
N LEU A 274 -0.20 -2.77 -8.41
CA LEU A 274 0.94 -3.64 -8.71
C LEU A 274 1.24 -3.73 -10.20
N GLU A 275 0.23 -3.64 -11.07
CA GLU A 275 0.38 -3.62 -12.53
C GLU A 275 1.03 -2.33 -13.06
N GLN A 276 0.92 -1.22 -12.33
CA GLN A 276 1.48 0.05 -12.78
C GLN A 276 3.01 0.10 -12.57
N PRO A 277 3.78 0.55 -13.58
CA PRO A 277 5.19 0.85 -13.40
C PRO A 277 5.42 1.91 -12.31
N TYR A 278 6.56 1.77 -11.62
CA TYR A 278 6.98 2.63 -10.50
C TYR A 278 6.05 2.66 -9.27
N SER A 279 5.13 1.70 -9.11
CA SER A 279 4.21 1.63 -7.96
C SER A 279 4.83 1.20 -6.63
N ARG A 280 6.13 0.85 -6.60
CA ARG A 280 6.82 0.24 -5.44
C ARG A 280 6.62 1.02 -4.14
N ASP A 281 6.88 2.33 -4.14
CA ASP A 281 6.74 3.15 -2.94
C ASP A 281 5.28 3.32 -2.52
N MET A 282 4.36 3.38 -3.51
CA MET A 282 2.92 3.44 -3.23
C MET A 282 2.43 2.17 -2.54
N VAL A 283 2.81 0.99 -3.04
CA VAL A 283 2.45 -0.31 -2.43
C VAL A 283 3.00 -0.41 -1.01
N CYS A 284 4.26 -0.03 -0.79
CA CYS A 284 4.84 -0.01 0.55
C CYS A 284 4.06 0.91 1.49
N ASN A 285 3.69 2.10 1.04
CA ASN A 285 2.93 3.05 1.85
C ASN A 285 1.47 2.62 2.10
N MET A 286 0.84 1.93 1.14
CA MET A 286 -0.51 1.37 1.30
C MET A 286 -0.54 0.30 2.40
N LEU A 287 0.47 -0.56 2.46
CA LEU A 287 0.56 -1.67 3.40
C LEU A 287 1.37 -1.34 4.67
N GLY A 288 1.91 -0.13 4.79
CA GLY A 288 2.77 0.27 5.91
C GLY A 288 4.11 -0.47 5.98
N LEU A 289 4.61 -0.95 4.84
CA LEU A 289 5.86 -1.70 4.75
C LEU A 289 7.06 -0.75 4.76
N ASN A 290 7.80 -0.75 5.87
CA ASN A 290 9.02 0.02 6.01
C ASN A 290 10.24 -0.80 5.65
N LYS A 291 11.12 -0.26 4.79
CA LYS A 291 12.38 -0.92 4.33
C LYS A 291 13.31 -1.35 5.48
N ALA A 292 13.15 -0.77 6.68
CA ALA A 292 13.96 -1.09 7.86
C ALA A 292 13.51 -2.35 8.61
N HIS A 293 12.22 -2.72 8.54
CA HIS A 293 11.67 -3.86 9.25
C HIS A 293 11.38 -5.01 8.27
N LYS A 294 12.07 -6.13 8.48
CA LYS A 294 11.86 -7.36 7.72
C LYS A 294 10.51 -7.96 8.13
N GLN A 295 9.47 -7.68 7.36
CA GLN A 295 8.14 -8.22 7.61
C GLN A 295 7.65 -8.96 6.37
N ARG A 296 7.46 -10.27 6.51
CA ARG A 296 6.81 -11.08 5.48
C ARG A 296 5.32 -10.72 5.43
N CYS A 297 4.82 -10.40 4.24
CA CYS A 297 3.43 -10.08 3.99
C CYS A 297 2.80 -11.16 3.09
N PRO A 298 2.12 -12.17 3.65
CA PRO A 298 1.57 -13.29 2.87
C PRO A 298 0.52 -12.86 1.84
N VAL A 299 -0.28 -11.83 2.16
CA VAL A 299 -1.30 -11.32 1.25
C VAL A 299 -0.69 -10.63 0.02
N LEU A 300 0.40 -9.89 0.20
CA LEU A 300 1.16 -9.32 -0.93
C LEU A 300 1.84 -10.45 -1.73
N GLU A 301 2.40 -11.43 -1.03
CA GLU A 301 3.04 -12.60 -1.63
C GLU A 301 2.07 -13.36 -2.56
N ASP A 302 0.86 -13.65 -2.08
CA ASP A 302 -0.15 -14.35 -2.87
C ASP A 302 -0.64 -13.51 -4.05
N GLN A 303 -0.78 -12.20 -3.85
CA GLN A 303 -1.17 -11.27 -4.91
C GLN A 303 -0.13 -11.15 -6.03
N LEU A 304 1.16 -11.20 -5.68
CA LEU A 304 2.26 -11.24 -6.65
C LEU A 304 2.23 -12.54 -7.46
N VAL A 305 1.94 -13.68 -6.81
CA VAL A 305 1.76 -14.97 -7.50
C VAL A 305 0.56 -14.92 -8.43
N ASP A 306 -0.57 -14.36 -8.01
CA ASP A 306 -1.75 -14.17 -8.87
C ASP A 306 -1.43 -13.32 -10.10
N LEU A 307 -0.62 -12.28 -9.95
CA LEU A 307 -0.24 -11.43 -11.07
C LEU A 307 0.67 -12.16 -12.06
N VAL A 308 1.52 -13.07 -11.59
CA VAL A 308 2.31 -13.96 -12.45
C VAL A 308 1.42 -14.96 -13.19
N VAL A 309 0.42 -15.54 -12.52
CA VAL A 309 -0.57 -16.43 -13.16
C VAL A 309 -1.36 -15.66 -14.23
N TYR A 310 -1.79 -14.44 -13.93
CA TYR A 310 -2.46 -13.58 -14.90
C TYR A 310 -1.58 -13.27 -16.12
N ALA A 311 -0.29 -13.03 -15.94
CA ALA A 311 0.64 -12.84 -17.04
C ALA A 311 0.82 -14.11 -17.90
N MET A 312 0.80 -15.30 -17.27
CA MET A 312 0.79 -16.59 -17.98
C MET A 312 -0.49 -16.79 -18.79
N GLU A 313 -1.66 -16.42 -18.25
CA GLU A 313 -2.95 -16.52 -18.94
C GLU A 313 -3.00 -15.60 -20.17
N ARG A 314 -2.54 -14.35 -20.03
CA ARG A 314 -2.44 -13.39 -21.15
C ARG A 314 -1.50 -13.90 -22.25
N SER A 315 -0.37 -14.47 -21.85
CA SER A 315 0.63 -15.06 -22.74
C SER A 315 0.06 -16.20 -23.60
N GLU A 316 -0.99 -16.88 -23.13
CA GLU A 316 -1.62 -17.98 -23.87
C GLU A 316 -2.59 -17.46 -24.95
N THR A 317 -3.32 -16.38 -24.63
CA THR A 317 -4.31 -15.75 -25.50
C THR A 317 -3.74 -14.92 -26.66
N GLU A 318 -2.49 -14.45 -26.56
CA GLU A 318 -1.86 -13.70 -27.65
C GLU A 318 -1.42 -14.64 -28.80
N GLU A 319 -1.88 -14.35 -30.03
CA GLU A 319 -1.56 -15.14 -31.24
C GLU A 319 -0.12 -14.92 -31.75
N LYS A 320 0.49 -13.77 -31.43
CA LYS A 320 1.88 -13.43 -31.77
C LYS A 320 2.58 -12.75 -30.59
N PHE A 321 3.70 -13.30 -30.16
CA PHE A 321 4.65 -12.62 -29.29
C PHE A 321 5.47 -11.64 -30.14
N ASP A 322 4.89 -10.48 -30.42
CA ASP A 322 5.64 -9.39 -31.05
C ASP A 322 6.65 -8.82 -30.05
N ASP A 323 7.90 -8.61 -30.48
CA ASP A 323 8.94 -7.96 -29.69
C ASP A 323 8.45 -6.56 -29.25
N GLY A 324 8.22 -6.38 -27.95
CA GLY A 324 7.68 -5.15 -27.37
C GLY A 324 6.16 -5.11 -27.15
N GLY A 325 5.46 -6.25 -27.31
CA GLY A 325 4.04 -6.38 -27.02
C GLY A 325 3.68 -6.13 -25.54
N THR A 326 2.39 -5.91 -25.25
CA THR A 326 1.92 -5.60 -23.89
C THR A 326 2.26 -6.67 -22.87
N SER A 327 2.25 -7.95 -23.27
CA SER A 327 2.62 -9.08 -22.41
C SER A 327 4.11 -9.08 -22.07
N GLN A 328 5.00 -8.75 -23.02
CA GLN A 328 6.44 -8.66 -22.72
C GLN A 328 6.75 -7.53 -21.74
N LEU A 329 6.09 -6.37 -21.90
CA LEU A 329 6.24 -5.24 -20.99
C LEU A 329 5.72 -5.57 -19.59
N LEU A 330 4.61 -6.32 -19.48
CA LEU A 330 4.11 -6.85 -18.22
C LEU A 330 5.14 -7.78 -17.56
N TRP A 331 5.74 -8.69 -18.30
CA TRP A 331 6.80 -9.58 -17.79
C TRP A 331 8.04 -8.81 -17.30
N GLN A 332 8.48 -7.79 -18.05
CA GLN A 332 9.59 -6.93 -17.64
C GLN A 332 9.27 -6.14 -16.37
N HIS A 333 8.06 -5.59 -16.28
CA HIS A 333 7.59 -4.88 -15.10
C HIS A 333 7.53 -5.82 -13.89
N LEU A 334 6.88 -6.98 -14.03
CA LEU A 334 6.81 -8.04 -13.03
C LEU A 334 8.19 -8.44 -12.52
N SER A 335 9.13 -8.67 -13.44
CA SER A 335 10.52 -8.97 -13.11
C SER A 335 11.10 -7.93 -12.15
N SER A 336 10.99 -6.65 -12.51
CA SER A 336 11.52 -5.55 -11.70
C SER A 336 10.84 -5.44 -10.32
N GLN A 337 9.53 -5.69 -10.27
CA GLN A 337 8.70 -5.54 -9.07
C GLN A 337 8.94 -6.67 -8.07
N LEU A 338 9.01 -7.92 -8.54
CA LEU A 338 9.24 -9.10 -7.72
C LEU A 338 10.64 -9.04 -7.08
N ILE A 339 11.65 -8.61 -7.83
CA ILE A 339 13.01 -8.44 -7.31
C ILE A 339 13.01 -7.51 -6.11
N PHE A 340 12.30 -6.37 -6.19
CA PHE A 340 12.23 -5.42 -5.08
C PHE A 340 11.62 -6.05 -3.82
N PHE A 341 10.43 -6.66 -3.92
CA PHE A 341 9.73 -7.18 -2.74
C PHE A 341 10.44 -8.38 -2.10
N VAL A 342 11.07 -9.23 -2.90
CA VAL A 342 11.82 -10.37 -2.36
C VAL A 342 13.18 -9.93 -1.79
N LEU A 343 13.89 -8.99 -2.44
CA LEU A 343 15.18 -8.48 -1.96
C LEU A 343 15.06 -7.79 -0.60
N PHE A 344 13.99 -7.03 -0.37
CA PHE A 344 13.69 -6.40 0.92
C PHE A 344 12.96 -7.32 1.92
N GLN A 345 12.81 -8.62 1.60
CA GLN A 345 12.22 -9.65 2.46
C GLN A 345 10.74 -9.42 2.81
N PHE A 346 9.99 -8.70 1.96
CA PHE A 346 8.53 -8.56 2.08
C PHE A 346 7.80 -9.80 1.55
N ALA A 347 8.38 -10.49 0.57
CA ALA A 347 7.88 -11.74 0.00
C ALA A 347 8.94 -12.84 0.08
N SER A 348 8.52 -14.10 0.26
CA SER A 348 9.43 -15.25 0.35
C SER A 348 9.48 -16.01 -0.98
N PHE A 349 10.66 -16.06 -1.60
CA PHE A 349 10.88 -16.78 -2.86
C PHE A 349 10.45 -18.26 -2.85
N PRO A 350 10.90 -19.12 -1.90
CA PRO A 350 10.51 -20.54 -1.91
C PRO A 350 9.00 -20.74 -1.80
N HIS A 351 8.34 -19.94 -0.97
CA HIS A 351 6.89 -20.04 -0.77
C HIS A 351 6.11 -19.53 -1.97
N MET A 352 6.54 -18.43 -2.60
CA MET A 352 5.98 -17.96 -3.87
C MET A 352 6.06 -19.04 -4.95
N VAL A 353 7.22 -19.70 -5.08
CA VAL A 353 7.42 -20.74 -6.10
C VAL A 353 6.52 -21.96 -5.83
N LEU A 354 6.36 -22.36 -4.58
CA LEU A 354 5.45 -23.46 -4.20
C LEU A 354 3.98 -23.09 -4.41
N SER A 355 3.56 -21.88 -4.04
CA SER A 355 2.20 -21.38 -4.29
C SER A 355 1.92 -21.27 -5.78
N LEU A 356 2.89 -20.78 -6.56
CA LEU A 356 2.80 -20.71 -8.02
C LEU A 356 2.66 -22.10 -8.64
N HIS A 357 3.42 -23.09 -8.16
CA HIS A 357 3.27 -24.47 -8.61
C HIS A 357 1.86 -25.00 -8.33
N GLN A 358 1.29 -24.74 -7.15
CA GLN A 358 -0.08 -25.15 -6.83
C GLN A 358 -1.12 -24.47 -7.72
N LYS A 359 -0.97 -23.17 -8.02
CA LYS A 359 -1.89 -22.43 -8.88
C LYS A 359 -1.78 -22.80 -10.37
N LEU A 360 -0.59 -23.19 -10.84
CA LEU A 360 -0.35 -23.59 -12.24
C LEU A 360 -0.63 -25.08 -12.50
N ALA A 361 -0.56 -25.94 -11.48
CA ALA A 361 -0.82 -27.37 -11.62
C ALA A 361 -2.23 -27.61 -12.18
N GLY A 362 -2.31 -28.31 -13.31
CA GLY A 362 -3.58 -28.63 -13.98
C GLY A 362 -4.16 -27.54 -14.90
N ARG A 363 -3.54 -26.36 -15.02
CA ARG A 363 -4.02 -25.27 -15.91
C ARG A 363 -3.51 -25.33 -17.35
N GLY A 364 -2.45 -26.10 -17.64
CA GLY A 364 -1.95 -26.31 -19.00
C GLY A 364 -1.33 -25.06 -19.68
N LEU A 365 -0.90 -24.05 -18.91
CA LEU A 365 -0.30 -22.80 -19.42
C LEU A 365 1.20 -23.01 -19.73
N ILE A 366 1.60 -22.98 -21.00
CA ILE A 366 2.96 -23.34 -21.41
C ILE A 366 3.67 -22.22 -22.18
N LYS A 367 2.96 -21.38 -22.96
CA LYS A 367 3.62 -20.36 -23.82
C LYS A 367 4.48 -19.36 -23.03
N GLY A 368 4.04 -18.95 -21.85
CA GLY A 368 4.75 -17.97 -21.01
C GLY A 368 5.93 -18.54 -20.20
N ARG A 369 6.26 -19.84 -20.31
CA ARG A 369 7.23 -20.51 -19.41
C ARG A 369 8.62 -19.87 -19.41
N ASP A 370 9.14 -19.48 -20.58
CA ASP A 370 10.48 -18.91 -20.71
C ASP A 370 10.56 -17.52 -20.05
N HIS A 371 9.49 -16.72 -20.16
CA HIS A 371 9.38 -15.44 -19.48
C HIS A 371 9.29 -15.60 -17.95
N LEU A 372 8.53 -16.59 -17.48
CA LEU A 372 8.48 -16.93 -16.06
C LEU A 372 9.86 -17.34 -15.54
N MET A 373 10.58 -18.20 -16.26
CA MET A 373 11.93 -18.61 -15.88
C MET A 373 12.92 -17.43 -15.93
N TRP A 374 12.76 -16.51 -16.88
CA TRP A 374 13.53 -15.27 -16.90
C TRP A 374 13.31 -14.41 -15.65
N VAL A 375 12.06 -14.25 -15.20
CA VAL A 375 11.73 -13.55 -13.95
C VAL A 375 12.38 -14.23 -12.74
N LEU A 376 12.25 -15.55 -12.63
CA LEU A 376 12.85 -16.31 -11.52
C LEU A 376 14.38 -16.25 -11.54
N LEU A 377 14.99 -16.31 -12.73
CA LEU A 377 16.44 -16.20 -12.93
C LEU A 377 16.98 -14.88 -12.38
N GLN A 378 16.26 -13.76 -12.53
CA GLN A 378 16.72 -12.48 -12.00
C GLN A 378 17.00 -12.53 -10.50
N PHE A 379 16.08 -13.16 -9.76
CA PHE A 379 16.23 -13.31 -8.31
C PHE A 379 17.32 -14.31 -7.96
N ILE A 380 17.34 -15.47 -8.62
CA ILE A 380 18.31 -16.54 -8.34
C ILE A 380 19.73 -16.03 -8.60
N SER A 381 20.01 -15.49 -9.80
CA SER A 381 21.33 -15.00 -10.17
C SER A 381 21.86 -13.92 -9.21
N GLY A 382 20.99 -13.04 -8.72
CA GLY A 382 21.36 -11.93 -7.83
C GLY A 382 21.47 -12.27 -6.34
N SER A 383 20.78 -13.30 -5.85
CA SER A 383 20.68 -13.60 -4.41
C SER A 383 21.29 -14.94 -3.98
N ILE A 384 21.56 -15.86 -4.93
CA ILE A 384 22.03 -17.22 -4.63
C ILE A 384 23.35 -17.27 -3.86
N GLN A 385 24.21 -16.25 -3.98
CA GLN A 385 25.48 -16.21 -3.23
C GLN A 385 25.28 -16.01 -1.72
N LYS A 386 24.22 -15.30 -1.30
CA LYS A 386 23.97 -14.95 0.12
C LYS A 386 22.95 -15.86 0.79
N ASN A 387 22.04 -16.46 0.01
CA ASN A 387 20.94 -17.29 0.51
C ASN A 387 21.31 -18.78 0.52
N ALA A 388 20.54 -19.57 1.28
CA ALA A 388 20.72 -21.02 1.34
C ALA A 388 20.27 -21.68 0.03
N LEU A 389 20.94 -22.75 -0.38
CA LEU A 389 20.58 -23.50 -1.58
C LEU A 389 19.14 -24.05 -1.52
N ALA A 390 18.68 -24.45 -0.32
CA ALA A 390 17.34 -25.00 -0.08
C ALA A 390 16.19 -24.06 -0.50
N ASP A 391 16.40 -22.75 -0.41
CA ASP A 391 15.40 -21.74 -0.76
C ASP A 391 15.08 -21.74 -2.27
N PHE A 392 15.98 -22.26 -3.10
CA PHE A 392 15.86 -22.25 -4.56
C PHE A 392 15.47 -23.60 -5.17
N LEU A 393 15.57 -24.69 -4.41
CA LEU A 393 15.19 -26.03 -4.86
C LEU A 393 13.73 -26.17 -5.32
N PRO A 394 12.73 -25.43 -4.79
CA PRO A 394 11.35 -25.50 -5.28
C PRO A 394 11.20 -25.22 -6.79
N VAL A 395 12.15 -24.51 -7.41
CA VAL A 395 12.15 -24.23 -8.85
C VAL A 395 12.26 -25.52 -9.68
N MET A 396 12.86 -26.58 -9.13
CA MET A 396 12.91 -27.90 -9.76
C MET A 396 11.52 -28.46 -10.04
N LYS A 397 10.59 -28.29 -9.10
CA LYS A 397 9.20 -28.73 -9.28
C LYS A 397 8.47 -27.95 -10.38
N LEU A 398 8.76 -26.66 -10.51
CA LEU A 398 8.20 -25.84 -11.60
C LEU A 398 8.77 -26.25 -12.96
N PHE A 399 10.05 -26.60 -13.04
CA PHE A 399 10.65 -27.11 -14.27
C PHE A 399 9.97 -28.40 -14.73
N ASP A 400 9.80 -29.38 -13.82
CA ASP A 400 9.15 -30.65 -14.13
C ASP A 400 7.70 -30.46 -14.60
N LEU A 401 7.01 -29.42 -14.11
CA LEU A 401 5.65 -29.07 -14.51
C LEU A 401 5.57 -28.40 -15.89
N LEU A 402 6.48 -27.45 -16.17
CA LEU A 402 6.38 -26.56 -17.35
C LEU A 402 7.17 -27.06 -18.58
N TYR A 403 8.10 -27.98 -18.38
CA TYR A 403 8.91 -28.60 -19.43
C TYR A 403 8.69 -30.13 -19.43
N PRO A 404 7.51 -30.62 -19.89
CA PRO A 404 7.20 -32.05 -19.93
C PRO A 404 7.97 -32.83 -21.02
N GLU A 405 8.69 -32.12 -21.88
CA GLU A 405 9.41 -32.66 -23.04
C GLU A 405 10.59 -33.55 -22.60
N LYS A 406 10.63 -34.79 -23.10
CA LYS A 406 11.76 -35.72 -22.88
C LYS A 406 12.90 -35.51 -23.86
N GLU A 407 12.61 -34.90 -25.01
CA GLU A 407 13.59 -34.60 -26.06
C GLU A 407 14.40 -33.35 -25.71
N CYS A 408 15.54 -33.19 -26.40
CA CYS A 408 16.39 -32.01 -26.23
C CYS A 408 15.75 -30.79 -26.88
N ILE A 409 15.62 -29.71 -26.11
CA ILE A 409 15.11 -28.44 -26.62
C ILE A 409 16.17 -27.83 -27.57
N PRO A 410 15.77 -27.41 -28.78
CA PRO A 410 16.69 -26.86 -29.76
C PRO A 410 17.20 -25.48 -29.33
N VAL A 411 18.43 -25.15 -29.72
CA VAL A 411 19.01 -23.82 -29.47
C VAL A 411 18.22 -22.75 -30.22
N PRO A 412 17.72 -21.71 -29.54
CA PRO A 412 16.98 -20.62 -30.18
C PRO A 412 17.90 -19.71 -31.00
N ASP A 413 17.30 -18.89 -31.86
CA ASP A 413 18.01 -17.87 -32.64
C ASP A 413 18.63 -16.79 -31.72
N ILE A 414 19.95 -16.84 -31.57
CA ILE A 414 20.75 -15.95 -30.73
C ILE A 414 20.87 -14.51 -31.26
N THR A 415 20.35 -14.22 -32.45
CA THR A 415 20.29 -12.84 -32.97
C THR A 415 19.12 -12.06 -32.36
N LYS A 416 18.17 -12.76 -31.73
CA LYS A 416 17.02 -12.15 -31.06
C LYS A 416 17.22 -12.05 -29.54
N PRO A 417 16.71 -10.99 -28.88
CA PRO A 417 16.82 -10.83 -27.42
C PRO A 417 16.08 -11.94 -26.66
N GLN A 418 14.99 -12.47 -27.23
CA GLN A 418 14.20 -13.55 -26.64
C GLN A 418 15.00 -14.82 -26.37
N SER A 419 16.13 -15.03 -27.07
CA SER A 419 17.06 -16.13 -26.78
C SER A 419 17.46 -16.16 -25.30
N THR A 420 17.66 -14.99 -24.67
CA THR A 420 18.01 -14.92 -23.24
C THR A 420 16.93 -15.47 -22.31
N HIS A 421 15.66 -15.38 -22.71
CA HIS A 421 14.54 -15.95 -21.96
C HIS A 421 14.46 -17.46 -22.13
N SER A 422 14.62 -17.98 -23.36
CA SER A 422 14.62 -19.43 -23.60
C SER A 422 15.82 -20.14 -22.96
N PHE A 423 16.97 -19.47 -22.88
CA PHE A 423 18.12 -19.97 -22.12
C PHE A 423 17.99 -19.78 -20.59
N ALA A 424 16.98 -19.06 -20.10
CA ALA A 424 16.88 -18.71 -18.68
C ALA A 424 16.83 -19.94 -17.79
N MET A 425 16.08 -20.97 -18.20
CA MET A 425 15.97 -22.25 -17.51
C MET A 425 17.35 -22.92 -17.33
N THR A 426 18.16 -22.93 -18.38
CA THR A 426 19.52 -23.48 -18.35
C THR A 426 20.43 -22.64 -17.46
N CYS A 427 20.32 -21.31 -17.50
CA CYS A 427 21.07 -20.42 -16.61
C CYS A 427 20.74 -20.66 -15.13
N ILE A 428 19.46 -20.87 -14.78
CA ILE A 428 19.05 -21.23 -13.41
C ILE A 428 19.77 -22.50 -12.96
N TRP A 429 19.81 -23.54 -13.79
CA TRP A 429 20.46 -24.80 -13.43
C TRP A 429 21.97 -24.65 -13.26
N ILE A 430 22.63 -23.83 -14.10
CA ILE A 430 24.06 -23.54 -13.96
C ILE A 430 24.35 -22.87 -12.61
N HIS A 431 23.52 -21.92 -12.18
CA HIS A 431 23.65 -21.28 -10.87
C HIS A 431 23.45 -22.26 -9.71
N LEU A 432 22.40 -23.10 -9.77
CA LEU A 432 22.13 -24.13 -8.75
C LEU A 432 23.28 -25.14 -8.64
N ASN A 433 23.76 -25.65 -9.78
CA ASN A 433 24.87 -26.60 -9.82
C ASN A 433 26.15 -25.98 -9.26
N ARG A 434 26.47 -24.73 -9.62
CA ARG A 434 27.64 -24.03 -9.09
C ARG A 434 27.55 -23.80 -7.58
N LYS A 435 26.37 -23.45 -7.07
CA LYS A 435 26.14 -23.28 -5.62
C LYS A 435 26.30 -24.61 -4.88
N ALA A 436 25.75 -25.71 -5.41
CA ALA A 436 25.90 -27.05 -4.85
C ALA A 436 27.38 -27.51 -4.81
N GLN A 437 28.16 -27.20 -5.86
CA GLN A 437 29.60 -27.46 -5.90
C GLN A 437 30.37 -26.66 -4.86
N ASN A 438 30.09 -25.36 -4.73
CA ASN A 438 30.78 -24.48 -3.78
C ASN A 438 30.49 -24.86 -2.32
N ASP A 439 29.26 -25.28 -2.02
CA ASP A 439 28.85 -25.66 -0.66
C ASP A 439 29.25 -27.12 -0.30
N ASN A 440 30.03 -27.83 -1.15
CA ASN A 440 30.43 -29.25 -0.98
C ASN A 440 29.26 -30.16 -0.56
N SER A 441 28.07 -29.87 -1.09
CA SER A 441 26.85 -30.59 -0.74
C SER A 441 26.88 -31.99 -1.36
N LYS A 442 26.47 -33.03 -0.61
CA LYS A 442 26.27 -34.39 -1.18
C LYS A 442 25.22 -34.43 -2.31
N LEU A 443 24.38 -33.40 -2.41
CA LEU A 443 23.39 -33.22 -3.47
C LEU A 443 24.06 -32.65 -4.72
N GLN A 444 24.50 -33.51 -5.62
CA GLN A 444 24.83 -33.11 -6.98
C GLN A 444 23.52 -32.88 -7.74
N ILE A 445 23.33 -31.68 -8.30
CA ILE A 445 22.16 -31.34 -9.12
C ILE A 445 22.56 -31.54 -10.60
N PRO A 446 22.22 -32.70 -11.22
CA PRO A 446 22.55 -32.93 -12.62
C PRO A 446 21.71 -32.04 -13.55
N ILE A 447 22.26 -31.74 -14.73
CA ILE A 447 21.54 -30.99 -15.76
C ILE A 447 20.55 -31.94 -16.46
N PRO A 448 19.26 -31.57 -16.58
CA PRO A 448 18.24 -32.34 -17.28
C PRO A 448 18.64 -32.62 -18.72
N HIS A 449 18.25 -33.79 -19.22
CA HIS A 449 18.53 -34.19 -20.60
C HIS A 449 17.97 -33.19 -21.62
N SER A 450 16.77 -32.66 -21.38
CA SER A 450 16.12 -31.68 -22.25
C SER A 450 16.91 -30.37 -22.44
N LEU A 451 17.75 -29.98 -21.47
CA LEU A 451 18.55 -28.75 -21.50
C LEU A 451 20.00 -28.96 -21.97
N LYS A 452 20.36 -30.19 -22.38
CA LYS A 452 21.74 -30.56 -22.70
C LYS A 452 22.32 -29.72 -23.85
N LEU A 453 21.56 -29.52 -24.92
CA LEU A 453 22.00 -28.73 -26.09
C LEU A 453 22.31 -27.27 -25.73
N HIS A 454 21.45 -26.65 -24.91
CA HIS A 454 21.69 -25.29 -24.43
C HIS A 454 22.97 -25.21 -23.59
N HIS A 455 23.20 -26.19 -22.72
CA HIS A 455 24.40 -26.20 -21.88
C HIS A 455 25.68 -26.40 -22.69
N GLU A 456 25.68 -27.34 -23.64
CA GLU A 456 26.82 -27.58 -24.54
C GLU A 456 27.15 -26.32 -25.36
N PHE A 457 26.14 -25.63 -25.87
CA PHE A 457 26.32 -24.37 -26.60
C PHE A 457 26.99 -23.28 -25.74
N LEU A 458 26.57 -23.10 -24.49
CA LEU A 458 27.16 -22.13 -23.56
C LEU A 458 28.62 -22.48 -23.23
N GLN A 459 28.91 -23.76 -22.98
CA GLN A 459 30.28 -24.21 -22.71
C GLN A 459 31.21 -24.04 -23.91
N GLN A 460 30.74 -24.36 -25.12
CA GLN A 460 31.51 -24.16 -26.37
C GLN A 460 31.77 -22.67 -26.59
N SER A 461 30.76 -21.82 -26.36
CA SER A 461 30.89 -20.37 -26.51
C SER A 461 31.88 -19.76 -25.51
N LEU A 462 31.95 -20.28 -24.28
CA LEU A 462 32.90 -19.81 -23.26
C LEU A 462 34.36 -20.13 -23.61
N ARG A 463 34.62 -21.20 -24.38
CA ARG A 463 35.97 -21.59 -24.83
C ARG A 463 36.49 -20.74 -25.99
N SER A 464 35.63 -19.95 -26.64
CA SER A 464 36.05 -19.05 -27.71
C SER A 464 36.89 -17.90 -27.15
N LYS A 465 38.08 -17.67 -27.73
CA LYS A 465 39.01 -16.61 -27.30
C LYS A 465 38.58 -15.20 -27.73
N SER A 466 37.71 -15.07 -28.74
CA SER A 466 37.16 -13.78 -29.18
C SER A 466 35.65 -13.86 -29.30
N LEU A 467 34.97 -12.98 -28.57
CA LEU A 467 33.51 -12.81 -28.62
C LEU A 467 33.22 -11.48 -29.34
N GLN A 468 32.28 -11.49 -30.28
CA GLN A 468 31.84 -10.31 -31.03
C GLN A 468 30.51 -9.78 -30.45
N MET A 469 30.21 -8.49 -30.67
CA MET A 469 28.98 -7.83 -30.19
C MET A 469 27.79 -7.93 -31.16
N ASN A 470 27.88 -8.78 -32.18
CA ASN A 470 26.88 -8.85 -33.25
C ASN A 470 25.66 -9.71 -32.87
N ASP A 471 25.78 -10.53 -31.83
CA ASP A 471 24.75 -11.44 -31.33
C ASP A 471 24.57 -11.30 -29.80
N TYR A 472 23.55 -11.96 -29.24
CA TYR A 472 23.31 -11.98 -27.79
C TYR A 472 24.16 -13.04 -27.05
N LYS A 473 25.19 -13.62 -27.68
CA LYS A 473 26.03 -14.67 -27.09
C LYS A 473 26.74 -14.18 -25.83
N ILE A 474 27.24 -12.94 -25.86
CA ILE A 474 27.88 -12.32 -24.70
C ILE A 474 26.89 -12.16 -23.55
N ALA A 475 25.65 -11.72 -23.83
CA ALA A 475 24.60 -11.61 -22.82
C ALA A 475 24.25 -12.97 -22.20
N LEU A 476 24.14 -14.02 -23.02
CA LEU A 476 23.91 -15.39 -22.56
C LEU A 476 25.00 -15.88 -21.60
N LEU A 477 26.27 -15.65 -21.96
CA LEU A 477 27.41 -16.01 -21.09
C LEU A 477 27.43 -15.20 -19.79
N CYS A 478 27.17 -13.89 -19.86
CA CYS A 478 27.04 -13.05 -18.68
C CYS A 478 25.92 -13.53 -17.75
N ASN A 479 24.77 -13.95 -18.30
CA ASN A 479 23.63 -14.40 -17.52
C ASN A 479 23.87 -15.78 -16.88
N ALA A 480 24.46 -16.72 -17.62
CA ALA A 480 24.69 -18.08 -17.13
C ALA A 480 25.81 -18.17 -16.09
N TYR A 481 26.89 -17.41 -16.27
CA TYR A 481 28.12 -17.56 -15.47
C TYR A 481 28.38 -16.40 -14.52
N SER A 482 27.39 -15.54 -14.26
CA SER A 482 27.54 -14.32 -13.44
C SER A 482 28.10 -14.56 -12.04
N THR A 483 27.81 -15.72 -11.44
CA THR A 483 28.25 -16.09 -10.08
C THR A 483 29.60 -16.81 -10.05
N ASN A 484 30.24 -17.05 -11.20
CA ASN A 484 31.51 -17.75 -11.29
C ASN A 484 32.64 -16.77 -11.63
N SER A 485 33.48 -16.44 -10.65
CA SER A 485 34.55 -15.43 -10.77
C SER A 485 35.47 -15.65 -11.98
N GLU A 486 35.90 -16.89 -12.23
CA GLU A 486 36.82 -17.21 -13.33
C GLU A 486 36.14 -17.09 -14.70
N CYS A 487 34.96 -17.69 -14.86
CA CYS A 487 34.25 -17.71 -16.14
C CYS A 487 33.58 -16.36 -16.47
N PHE A 488 33.29 -15.54 -15.47
CA PHE A 488 32.60 -14.25 -15.66
C PHE A 488 33.52 -13.13 -16.14
N THR A 489 34.82 -13.21 -15.81
CA THR A 489 35.79 -12.17 -16.16
C THR A 489 35.91 -11.97 -17.67
N LEU A 490 35.84 -13.05 -18.46
CA LEU A 490 35.92 -12.99 -19.91
C LEU A 490 34.74 -12.23 -20.55
N PRO A 491 33.46 -12.67 -20.40
CA PRO A 491 32.34 -12.00 -21.06
C PRO A 491 32.10 -10.58 -20.51
N MET A 492 32.28 -10.36 -19.19
CA MET A 492 32.16 -9.02 -18.60
C MET A 492 33.28 -8.08 -19.07
N GLY A 493 34.51 -8.58 -19.17
CA GLY A 493 35.64 -7.81 -19.68
C GLY A 493 35.40 -7.31 -21.11
N VAL A 494 34.87 -8.16 -21.99
CA VAL A 494 34.54 -7.78 -23.37
C VAL A 494 33.49 -6.66 -23.41
N LEU A 495 32.44 -6.71 -22.58
CA LEU A 495 31.44 -5.63 -22.48
C LEU A 495 32.06 -4.31 -22.00
N VAL A 496 32.90 -4.36 -20.96
CA VAL A 496 33.51 -3.17 -20.37
C VAL A 496 34.54 -2.53 -21.31
N GLU A 497 35.38 -3.32 -21.96
CA GLU A 497 36.39 -2.79 -22.90
C GLU A 497 35.74 -2.16 -24.15
N THR A 498 34.60 -2.69 -24.60
CA THR A 498 33.83 -2.14 -25.73
C THR A 498 33.39 -0.70 -25.47
N ILE A 499 32.94 -0.39 -24.24
CA ILE A 499 32.48 0.96 -23.88
C ILE A 499 33.61 1.87 -23.39
N TYR A 500 34.69 1.32 -22.84
CA TYR A 500 35.83 2.10 -22.36
C TYR A 500 36.75 2.55 -23.52
N GLY A 501 36.85 1.71 -24.55
CA GLY A 501 37.72 1.91 -25.70
C GLY A 501 39.14 1.41 -25.42
N ASN A 502 39.71 0.71 -26.40
CA ASN A 502 41.12 0.34 -26.39
C ASN A 502 41.94 1.61 -26.58
N GLY A 503 42.82 1.96 -25.63
CA GLY A 503 43.49 3.27 -25.47
C GLY A 503 44.29 3.86 -26.65
N ASN A 504 44.23 3.23 -27.83
CA ASN A 504 44.87 3.66 -29.07
C ASN A 504 44.06 4.71 -29.84
N VAL A 505 42.73 4.72 -29.72
CA VAL A 505 41.87 5.68 -30.44
C VAL A 505 41.38 6.75 -29.46
N LYS A 506 41.64 8.03 -29.80
CA LYS A 506 41.23 9.20 -29.02
C LYS A 506 40.34 10.09 -29.88
N ILE A 507 39.34 10.69 -29.25
CA ILE A 507 38.40 11.62 -29.91
C ILE A 507 38.47 12.99 -29.25
N SER A 508 38.46 14.06 -30.03
CA SER A 508 38.37 15.43 -29.54
C SER A 508 36.94 15.74 -29.11
N LEU A 509 36.76 16.27 -27.89
CA LEU A 509 35.49 16.82 -27.43
C LEU A 509 35.39 18.32 -27.78
N PRO A 510 34.17 18.91 -27.77
CA PRO A 510 33.99 20.34 -28.00
C PRO A 510 34.87 21.21 -27.09
N GLY A 511 35.45 22.27 -27.64
CA GLY A 511 36.40 23.15 -26.95
C GLY A 511 37.86 22.92 -27.34
N THR A 512 38.78 23.60 -26.66
CA THR A 512 40.24 23.45 -26.87
C THR A 512 40.85 22.49 -25.85
N ASN A 513 41.78 21.65 -26.28
CA ASN A 513 42.55 20.72 -25.44
C ASN A 513 41.72 19.69 -24.62
N CYS A 514 40.54 19.28 -25.11
CA CYS A 514 39.72 18.24 -24.47
C CYS A 514 39.71 16.96 -25.31
N ILE A 515 40.25 15.86 -24.76
CA ILE A 515 40.39 14.58 -25.46
C ILE A 515 39.76 13.46 -24.62
N ALA A 516 38.90 12.67 -25.25
CA ALA A 516 38.28 11.48 -24.67
C ALA A 516 38.78 10.19 -25.33
N SER A 517 38.48 9.04 -24.71
CA SER A 517 38.65 7.73 -25.35
C SER A 517 37.71 7.57 -26.55
N GLY A 518 38.15 6.85 -27.58
CA GLY A 518 37.50 6.81 -28.90
C GLY A 518 36.21 5.99 -29.03
N SER A 519 35.73 5.32 -27.97
CA SER A 519 34.49 4.54 -28.05
C SER A 519 33.25 5.46 -27.97
N THR A 520 32.46 5.47 -29.04
CA THR A 520 31.27 6.33 -29.18
C THR A 520 29.95 5.57 -29.18
N THR A 521 29.95 4.26 -29.47
CA THR A 521 28.75 3.43 -29.53
C THR A 521 28.42 2.84 -28.14
N PRO A 522 27.36 3.33 -27.46
CA PRO A 522 26.94 2.78 -26.17
C PRO A 522 26.28 1.40 -26.33
N LEU A 523 26.15 0.65 -25.22
CA LEU A 523 25.40 -0.59 -25.23
C LEU A 523 23.91 -0.32 -25.51
N PRO A 524 23.30 -0.97 -26.52
CA PRO A 524 21.88 -0.85 -26.84
C PRO A 524 20.95 -1.23 -25.67
N MET A 525 19.76 -0.62 -25.60
CA MET A 525 18.80 -0.89 -24.52
C MET A 525 18.29 -2.33 -24.52
N ASN A 526 18.00 -2.90 -25.68
CA ASN A 526 17.61 -4.32 -25.81
C ASN A 526 18.68 -5.28 -25.28
N LEU A 527 19.98 -4.97 -25.48
CA LEU A 527 21.08 -5.74 -24.91
C LEU A 527 21.11 -5.62 -23.39
N LEU A 528 20.96 -4.41 -22.85
CA LEU A 528 20.89 -4.21 -21.40
C LEU A 528 19.68 -4.90 -20.79
N ASP A 529 18.50 -4.83 -21.42
CA ASP A 529 17.28 -5.52 -20.99
C ASP A 529 17.45 -7.05 -21.00
N SER A 530 18.27 -7.57 -21.90
CA SER A 530 18.64 -8.98 -22.02
C SER A 530 19.71 -9.42 -20.99
N LEU A 531 20.24 -8.51 -20.17
CA LEU A 531 21.13 -8.85 -19.06
C LEU A 531 20.35 -9.06 -17.76
N THR A 532 20.79 -10.03 -16.98
CA THR A 532 20.29 -10.24 -15.62
C THR A 532 20.66 -9.08 -14.70
N VAL A 533 19.90 -8.87 -13.63
CA VAL A 533 20.19 -7.86 -12.62
C VAL A 533 21.58 -8.01 -12.03
N HIS A 534 22.03 -9.24 -11.78
CA HIS A 534 23.39 -9.49 -11.27
C HIS A 534 24.46 -9.05 -12.28
N ALA A 535 24.30 -9.41 -13.56
CA ALA A 535 25.22 -8.97 -14.62
C ALA A 535 25.25 -7.44 -14.74
N LYS A 536 24.08 -6.77 -14.70
CA LYS A 536 23.98 -5.30 -14.70
C LYS A 536 24.66 -4.68 -13.46
N MET A 537 24.46 -5.25 -12.26
CA MET A 537 25.12 -4.80 -11.03
C MET A 537 26.63 -4.84 -11.14
N SER A 538 27.18 -5.94 -11.66
CA SER A 538 28.62 -6.07 -11.90
C SER A 538 29.13 -5.09 -12.97
N LEU A 539 28.35 -4.81 -14.01
CA LEU A 539 28.68 -3.83 -15.03
C LEU A 539 28.72 -2.40 -14.44
N ILE A 540 27.70 -2.00 -13.67
CA ILE A 540 27.66 -0.72 -12.93
C ILE A 540 28.89 -0.59 -12.02
N HIS A 541 29.16 -1.63 -11.23
CA HIS A 541 30.30 -1.62 -10.31
C HIS A 541 31.63 -1.50 -11.06
N SER A 542 31.80 -2.21 -12.17
CA SER A 542 33.00 -2.15 -12.99
C SER A 542 33.21 -0.75 -13.60
N ILE A 543 32.14 -0.14 -14.12
CA ILE A 543 32.18 1.23 -14.65
C ILE A 543 32.55 2.22 -13.53
N ALA A 544 31.85 2.18 -12.39
CA ALA A 544 32.09 3.09 -11.28
C ALA A 544 33.52 2.99 -10.74
N THR A 545 34.05 1.77 -10.56
CA THR A 545 35.43 1.54 -10.14
C THR A 545 36.45 2.11 -11.12
N ARG A 546 36.19 2.00 -12.44
CA ARG A 546 37.06 2.58 -13.47
C ARG A 546 37.01 4.12 -13.48
N VAL A 547 35.83 4.70 -13.27
CA VAL A 547 35.68 6.17 -13.14
C VAL A 547 36.45 6.68 -11.91
N ILE A 548 36.31 6.01 -10.76
CA ILE A 548 37.05 6.34 -9.52
C ILE A 548 38.56 6.22 -9.75
N LYS A 549 39.01 5.14 -10.41
CA LYS A 549 40.43 4.95 -10.75
C LYS A 549 40.98 6.08 -11.62
N LEU A 550 40.23 6.50 -12.65
CA LEU A 550 40.63 7.61 -13.52
C LEU A 550 40.67 8.94 -12.75
N ALA A 551 39.72 9.16 -11.85
CA ALA A 551 39.67 10.33 -10.99
C ALA A 551 40.93 10.45 -10.09
N HIS A 552 41.34 9.35 -9.46
CA HIS A 552 42.57 9.33 -8.64
C HIS A 552 43.86 9.48 -9.45
N THR A 553 43.86 9.05 -10.72
CA THR A 553 45.04 9.15 -11.60
C THR A 553 45.31 10.60 -12.03
N LYS A 554 44.40 11.56 -11.76
CA LYS A 554 44.48 12.98 -12.16
C LYS A 554 44.80 13.15 -13.66
N SER A 555 44.26 12.26 -14.50
CA SER A 555 44.43 12.35 -15.94
C SER A 555 43.59 13.49 -16.52
N SER A 556 44.14 14.21 -17.51
CA SER A 556 43.40 15.20 -18.30
C SER A 556 42.50 14.58 -19.37
N GLN A 557 42.54 13.25 -19.54
CA GLN A 557 41.70 12.54 -20.50
C GLN A 557 40.27 12.36 -19.95
N ALA A 558 39.28 12.77 -20.74
CA ALA A 558 37.88 12.59 -20.43
C ALA A 558 37.42 11.14 -20.64
N LEU A 559 36.29 10.79 -20.01
CA LEU A 559 35.63 9.48 -20.16
C LEU A 559 35.15 9.26 -21.59
N ALA A 560 35.07 8.00 -22.02
CA ALA A 560 34.49 7.64 -23.32
C ALA A 560 33.01 8.05 -23.40
N PRO A 561 32.54 8.64 -24.52
CA PRO A 561 31.12 8.95 -24.72
C PRO A 561 30.21 7.72 -24.55
N ALA A 562 30.63 6.55 -25.07
CA ALA A 562 29.89 5.30 -24.91
C ALA A 562 29.75 4.87 -23.44
N LEU A 563 30.75 5.13 -22.60
CA LEU A 563 30.75 4.75 -21.19
C LEU A 563 29.73 5.58 -20.40
N VAL A 564 29.73 6.90 -20.56
CA VAL A 564 28.79 7.78 -19.84
C VAL A 564 27.34 7.53 -20.26
N GLU A 565 27.11 7.31 -21.55
CA GLU A 565 25.78 7.00 -22.09
C GLU A 565 25.30 5.59 -21.71
N THR A 566 26.19 4.60 -21.64
CA THR A 566 25.83 3.26 -21.12
C THR A 566 25.55 3.31 -19.62
N TYR A 567 26.33 4.10 -18.87
CA TYR A 567 26.14 4.26 -17.43
C TYR A 567 24.80 4.95 -17.12
N SER A 568 24.42 6.00 -17.85
CA SER A 568 23.12 6.66 -17.67
C SER A 568 21.95 5.72 -17.92
N ARG A 569 22.01 4.88 -18.97
CA ARG A 569 21.00 3.84 -19.25
C ARG A 569 20.90 2.81 -18.11
N LEU A 570 22.03 2.43 -17.52
CA LEU A 570 22.05 1.51 -16.38
C LEU A 570 21.45 2.12 -15.10
N LEU A 571 21.53 3.44 -14.91
CA LEU A 571 20.92 4.12 -13.77
C LEU A 571 19.38 4.20 -13.85
N VAL A 572 18.78 3.88 -15.01
CA VAL A 572 17.33 3.84 -15.19
C VAL A 572 16.67 2.66 -14.47
N TYR A 573 17.40 1.56 -14.26
CA TYR A 573 16.88 0.34 -13.64
C TYR A 573 16.75 0.52 -12.12
N MET A 574 15.52 0.73 -11.65
CA MET A 574 15.23 0.98 -10.23
C MET A 574 15.50 -0.25 -9.34
N GLU A 575 15.49 -1.46 -9.88
CA GLU A 575 15.89 -2.67 -9.13
C GLU A 575 17.38 -2.68 -8.75
N ILE A 576 18.19 -1.80 -9.34
CA ILE A 576 19.60 -1.59 -9.01
C ILE A 576 19.83 -0.27 -8.27
N GLU A 577 18.78 0.34 -7.72
CA GLU A 577 18.83 1.67 -7.07
C GLU A 577 19.98 1.80 -6.06
N SER A 578 20.25 0.75 -5.27
CA SER A 578 21.30 0.77 -4.22
C SER A 578 22.71 0.97 -4.76
N LEU A 579 23.09 0.34 -5.87
CA LEU A 579 24.42 0.47 -6.49
C LEU A 579 24.43 1.50 -7.63
N GLY A 580 23.26 1.76 -8.23
CA GLY A 580 23.03 2.73 -9.28
C GLY A 580 22.88 4.14 -8.71
N ILE A 581 21.66 4.65 -8.64
CA ILE A 581 21.39 6.07 -8.30
C ILE A 581 21.88 6.44 -6.89
N LYS A 582 21.64 5.60 -5.89
CA LYS A 582 22.10 5.87 -4.52
C LYS A 582 23.64 5.87 -4.44
N GLY A 583 24.28 4.88 -5.06
CA GLY A 583 25.74 4.82 -5.17
C GLY A 583 26.33 6.00 -5.94
N PHE A 584 25.68 6.42 -7.02
CA PHE A 584 26.06 7.57 -7.83
C PHE A 584 26.09 8.87 -6.99
N ILE A 585 25.02 9.18 -6.27
CA ILE A 585 24.89 10.43 -5.50
C ILE A 585 25.69 10.37 -4.20
N SER A 586 25.62 9.26 -3.45
CA SER A 586 26.21 9.19 -2.11
C SER A 586 27.68 8.75 -2.09
N GLN A 587 28.18 8.06 -3.13
CA GLN A 587 29.55 7.53 -3.16
C GLN A 587 30.37 8.10 -4.31
N LEU A 588 29.93 7.91 -5.57
CA LEU A 588 30.73 8.29 -6.74
C LEU A 588 30.95 9.80 -6.81
N LEU A 589 29.88 10.59 -6.73
CA LEU A 589 29.96 12.05 -6.84
C LEU A 589 30.83 12.68 -5.73
N PRO A 590 30.67 12.34 -4.43
CA PRO A 590 31.56 12.85 -3.38
C PRO A 590 33.01 12.41 -3.55
N THR A 591 33.26 11.20 -4.06
CA THR A 591 34.63 10.68 -4.26
C THR A 591 35.34 11.45 -5.37
N VAL A 592 34.67 11.68 -6.49
CA VAL A 592 35.19 12.47 -7.62
C VAL A 592 35.40 13.94 -7.23
N PHE A 593 34.50 14.49 -6.40
CA PHE A 593 34.66 15.84 -5.86
C PHE A 593 35.89 15.95 -4.96
N LYS A 594 36.07 15.00 -4.03
CA LYS A 594 37.23 14.95 -3.12
C LYS A 594 38.56 14.71 -3.84
N SER A 595 38.56 14.05 -4.99
CA SER A 595 39.77 13.86 -5.81
C SER A 595 40.13 15.07 -6.68
N HIS A 596 39.36 16.15 -6.64
CA HIS A 596 39.51 17.35 -7.47
C HIS A 596 39.53 17.07 -8.98
N SER A 597 38.77 16.08 -9.43
CA SER A 597 38.68 15.68 -10.83
C SER A 597 37.56 16.44 -11.55
N TRP A 598 37.77 17.74 -11.80
CA TRP A 598 36.73 18.64 -12.31
C TRP A 598 36.13 18.22 -13.66
N GLY A 599 36.95 17.70 -14.58
CA GLY A 599 36.48 17.22 -15.87
C GLY A 599 35.50 16.04 -15.74
N ILE A 600 35.80 15.08 -14.86
CA ILE A 600 34.89 13.95 -14.60
C ILE A 600 33.64 14.47 -13.88
N LEU A 601 33.78 15.35 -12.89
CA LEU A 601 32.63 15.95 -12.20
C LEU A 601 31.67 16.63 -13.20
N HIS A 602 32.20 17.42 -14.15
CA HIS A 602 31.42 18.05 -15.20
C HIS A 602 30.63 16.99 -16.00
N THR A 603 31.28 15.92 -16.46
CA THR A 603 30.59 14.85 -17.21
C THR A 603 29.48 14.18 -16.41
N LEU A 604 29.64 13.99 -15.09
CA LEU A 604 28.61 13.37 -14.25
C LEU A 604 27.40 14.30 -14.05
N LEU A 605 27.62 15.60 -13.89
CA LEU A 605 26.54 16.60 -13.75
C LEU A 605 25.80 16.83 -15.07
N GLU A 606 26.53 16.85 -16.19
CA GLU A 606 25.97 16.92 -17.54
C GLU A 606 25.12 15.68 -17.84
N MET A 607 25.64 14.49 -17.54
CA MET A 607 24.90 13.23 -17.65
C MET A 607 23.62 13.27 -16.79
N PHE A 608 23.70 13.78 -15.56
CA PHE A 608 22.52 13.89 -14.71
C PHE A 608 21.46 14.82 -15.31
N SER A 609 21.88 15.94 -15.89
CA SER A 609 20.99 16.96 -16.44
C SER A 609 20.28 16.52 -17.72
N TYR A 610 20.98 15.82 -18.62
CA TYR A 610 20.47 15.53 -19.97
C TYR A 610 20.07 14.07 -20.22
N ARG A 611 20.28 13.16 -19.26
CA ARG A 611 19.99 11.71 -19.46
C ARG A 611 19.13 11.08 -18.36
N MET A 612 18.95 11.74 -17.22
CA MET A 612 18.19 11.16 -16.09
C MET A 612 16.72 11.58 -16.13
N HIS A 613 15.82 10.59 -16.01
CA HIS A 613 14.37 10.80 -16.11
C HIS A 613 13.69 10.66 -14.74
N HIS A 614 13.40 9.42 -14.34
CA HIS A 614 12.69 9.08 -13.10
C HIS A 614 13.64 8.96 -11.90
N ILE A 615 14.00 10.09 -11.31
CA ILE A 615 14.75 10.17 -10.05
C ILE A 615 13.81 10.55 -8.92
N GLN A 616 13.85 9.77 -7.82
CA GLN A 616 13.01 10.03 -6.65
C GLN A 616 13.33 11.44 -6.07
N PRO A 617 12.32 12.16 -5.54
CA PRO A 617 12.51 13.54 -5.09
C PRO A 617 13.66 13.72 -4.11
N HIS A 618 13.81 12.82 -3.13
CA HIS A 618 14.87 12.93 -2.13
C HIS A 618 16.28 12.80 -2.71
N TYR A 619 16.48 12.06 -3.80
CA TYR A 619 17.77 11.99 -4.49
C TYR A 619 18.08 13.28 -5.26
N ARG A 620 17.06 13.90 -5.87
CA ARG A 620 17.22 15.22 -6.50
C ARG A 620 17.55 16.28 -5.47
N VAL A 621 16.86 16.24 -4.32
CA VAL A 621 17.16 17.08 -3.18
C VAL A 621 18.58 16.81 -2.72
N GLN A 622 19.01 15.58 -2.45
CA GLN A 622 20.40 15.28 -2.05
C GLN A 622 21.45 15.84 -3.01
N LEU A 623 21.25 15.74 -4.32
CA LEU A 623 22.16 16.33 -5.31
C LEU A 623 22.20 17.87 -5.21
N LEU A 624 21.05 18.50 -5.01
CA LEU A 624 20.93 19.94 -4.78
C LEU A 624 21.48 20.38 -3.40
N THR A 625 21.26 19.54 -2.39
CA THR A 625 21.55 19.66 -0.95
C THR A 625 22.99 19.29 -0.61
N THR A 626 23.81 18.87 -1.57
CA THR A 626 25.27 18.89 -1.39
C THR A 626 25.81 20.29 -1.02
N HIS A 627 24.95 21.31 -0.90
CA HIS A 627 25.18 22.55 -0.14
C HIS A 627 24.16 22.99 0.96
N VAL A 628 22.96 22.41 1.14
CA VAL A 628 22.00 22.86 2.20
C VAL A 628 21.03 21.75 2.64
N THR A 629 21.07 21.37 3.92
CA THR A 629 20.29 20.33 4.62
C THR A 629 18.76 20.52 4.63
N ASP A 630 18.06 19.38 4.60
CA ASP A 630 16.69 18.99 5.03
C ASP A 630 15.65 20.08 5.34
N PHE A 631 14.41 19.91 4.87
CA PHE A 631 13.14 20.07 5.63
C PHE A 631 11.94 20.20 4.68
N PHE A 632 11.04 19.20 4.66
CA PHE A 632 9.70 19.34 4.09
C PHE A 632 8.71 18.43 4.83
N THR A 633 7.69 19.02 5.46
CA THR A 633 6.25 18.68 5.26
C THR A 633 5.34 19.42 6.25
N GLY A 634 4.31 20.09 5.70
CA GLY A 634 3.01 20.32 6.33
C GLY A 634 2.79 21.58 7.17
N SER A 635 1.89 22.47 6.71
CA SER A 635 0.72 23.00 7.45
C SER A 635 0.16 24.29 6.82
N ASP A 636 -1.14 24.54 6.99
CA ASP A 636 -1.95 25.54 6.28
C ASP A 636 -1.90 26.98 6.86
N SER A 637 -0.79 27.38 7.45
CA SER A 637 -0.58 28.79 7.86
C SER A 637 0.89 29.16 7.86
N ILE A 638 1.26 30.17 7.06
CA ILE A 638 2.67 30.54 6.82
C ILE A 638 3.45 30.88 8.10
N GLN A 639 2.79 31.35 9.16
CA GLN A 639 3.43 31.65 10.44
C GLN A 639 4.12 30.44 11.12
N GLY A 640 3.81 29.20 10.70
CA GLY A 640 4.47 27.96 11.17
C GLY A 640 4.93 27.01 10.05
N THR A 641 5.07 27.48 8.81
CA THR A 641 5.44 26.62 7.67
C THR A 641 6.93 26.41 7.51
N TRP A 642 7.32 25.22 7.05
CA TRP A 642 8.64 24.91 6.49
C TRP A 642 9.12 25.93 5.44
N CYS A 643 8.19 26.61 4.75
CA CYS A 643 8.51 27.65 3.76
C CYS A 643 9.23 28.84 4.38
N LYS A 644 8.79 29.31 5.54
CA LYS A 644 9.28 30.56 6.14
C LYS A 644 10.78 30.48 6.43
N ASP A 645 11.23 29.40 7.04
CA ASP A 645 12.63 29.20 7.40
C ASP A 645 13.54 29.11 6.16
N ILE A 646 13.07 28.42 5.12
CA ILE A 646 13.78 28.32 3.83
C ILE A 646 13.88 29.70 3.17
N LEU A 647 12.74 30.40 3.05
CA LEU A 647 12.69 31.70 2.39
C LEU A 647 13.51 32.76 3.14
N GLN A 648 13.43 32.78 4.47
CA GLN A 648 14.24 33.68 5.31
C GLN A 648 15.74 33.44 5.12
N THR A 649 16.14 32.18 5.02
CA THR A 649 17.55 31.80 4.79
C THR A 649 18.03 32.23 3.41
N ILE A 650 17.22 32.04 2.35
CA ILE A 650 17.55 32.48 0.98
C ILE A 650 17.73 34.01 0.93
N ILE A 651 16.88 34.76 1.62
CA ILE A 651 16.96 36.23 1.69
C ILE A 651 18.23 36.68 2.41
N ASN A 652 18.60 36.00 3.49
CA ASN A 652 19.83 36.34 4.24
C ASN A 652 21.09 36.23 3.36
N PHE A 653 21.15 35.26 2.43
CA PHE A 653 22.30 35.07 1.54
C PHE A 653 22.21 35.87 0.23
N THR A 654 21.00 36.04 -0.32
CA THR A 654 20.77 36.68 -1.62
C THR A 654 19.55 37.60 -1.59
N PRO A 655 19.68 38.87 -1.17
CA PRO A 655 18.56 39.83 -1.20
C PRO A 655 18.27 40.30 -2.64
N HIS A 656 17.00 40.33 -3.08
CA HIS A 656 16.57 40.71 -4.44
C HIS A 656 15.07 41.02 -4.50
N ASN A 657 14.55 41.86 -5.41
CA ASN A 657 13.13 42.21 -5.44
C ASN A 657 12.34 41.48 -6.56
N TRP A 658 11.03 41.29 -6.37
CA TRP A 658 10.13 40.83 -7.44
C TRP A 658 9.43 41.99 -8.14
N ALA A 659 9.21 41.86 -9.45
CA ALA A 659 8.30 42.74 -10.16
C ALA A 659 6.84 42.49 -9.75
N LEU A 660 6.05 43.56 -9.65
CA LEU A 660 4.64 43.51 -9.20
C LEU A 660 3.78 42.51 -10.00
N HIS A 661 3.99 42.41 -11.31
CA HIS A 661 3.24 41.49 -12.18
C HIS A 661 3.54 40.01 -11.91
N THR A 662 4.73 39.70 -11.39
CA THR A 662 5.09 38.33 -10.99
C THR A 662 4.58 38.03 -9.58
N LEU A 663 4.74 38.99 -8.67
CA LEU A 663 4.28 38.87 -7.28
C LEU A 663 2.76 38.70 -7.20
N SER A 664 2.00 39.40 -8.05
CA SER A 664 0.54 39.27 -8.12
C SER A 664 0.05 37.88 -8.51
N CYS A 665 0.90 37.06 -9.13
CA CYS A 665 0.57 35.68 -9.49
C CYS A 665 0.75 34.70 -8.32
N PHE A 666 1.42 35.10 -7.23
CA PHE A 666 1.76 34.19 -6.13
C PHE A 666 0.55 33.89 -5.25
N PRO A 667 0.52 32.76 -4.53
CA PRO A 667 -0.46 32.52 -3.46
C PRO A 667 -0.47 33.66 -2.44
N ALA A 668 -1.66 34.07 -2.00
CA ALA A 668 -1.85 35.20 -1.08
C ALA A 668 -0.93 35.19 0.17
N PRO A 669 -0.65 34.04 0.83
CA PRO A 669 0.28 34.03 1.96
C PRO A 669 1.71 34.49 1.60
N LEU A 670 2.20 34.19 0.40
CA LEU A 670 3.51 34.63 -0.09
C LEU A 670 3.51 36.09 -0.55
N GLN A 671 2.33 36.69 -0.79
CA GLN A 671 2.19 38.11 -1.08
C GLN A 671 2.23 38.97 0.20
N VAL A 672 1.71 38.44 1.32
CA VAL A 672 1.55 39.17 2.59
C VAL A 672 2.84 39.27 3.41
N GLU A 673 3.67 38.23 3.46
CA GLU A 673 4.97 38.29 4.17
C GLU A 673 6.06 39.07 3.39
N TYR A 674 5.81 39.48 2.13
CA TYR A 674 6.83 40.09 1.27
C TYR A 674 6.29 41.21 0.37
N PRO A 675 6.42 42.52 0.75
CA PRO A 675 6.47 43.59 -0.24
C PRO A 675 7.78 43.56 -1.04
N ILE A 676 8.81 42.87 -0.54
CA ILE A 676 10.14 42.82 -1.14
C ILE A 676 10.79 41.47 -0.80
N ASN A 677 11.23 40.75 -1.84
CA ASN A 677 12.18 39.64 -1.85
C ASN A 677 11.70 38.17 -1.88
N PHE A 678 11.53 37.62 -3.11
CA PHE A 678 11.92 36.24 -3.44
C PHE A 678 12.32 36.15 -4.94
N VAL A 679 12.94 35.05 -5.40
CA VAL A 679 13.34 34.74 -6.79
C VAL A 679 13.15 33.24 -6.90
N PHE A 680 12.28 32.85 -7.81
CA PHE A 680 12.08 31.49 -8.26
C PHE A 680 13.07 31.27 -9.39
N LEU A 681 14.22 30.68 -9.07
CA LEU A 681 15.03 30.04 -10.10
C LEU A 681 14.27 28.79 -10.59
N VAL A 682 14.52 28.40 -11.83
CA VAL A 682 13.96 27.20 -12.52
C VAL A 682 12.65 27.41 -13.27
N VAL A 683 12.51 28.50 -14.03
CA VAL A 683 11.73 28.46 -15.29
C VAL A 683 12.39 29.39 -16.30
N ASN A 684 13.40 28.92 -17.04
CA ASN A 684 13.69 29.37 -18.40
C ASN A 684 14.94 28.68 -18.95
N LEU A 685 14.72 27.64 -19.76
CA LEU A 685 15.41 27.47 -21.04
C LEU A 685 14.62 26.46 -21.87
N ILE A 686 13.74 27.01 -22.70
CA ILE A 686 12.98 26.31 -23.71
C ILE A 686 13.94 26.03 -24.86
N PHE A 687 14.49 24.82 -24.88
CA PHE A 687 14.83 23.99 -26.05
C PHE A 687 15.41 22.68 -25.45
N PHE A 688 14.73 21.54 -25.68
CA PHE A 688 14.82 20.27 -24.93
C PHE A 688 14.19 20.30 -23.53
N VAL A 689 12.87 20.49 -23.45
CA VAL A 689 12.13 20.28 -22.20
C VAL A 689 11.90 18.78 -22.04
N ASP A 690 12.55 18.14 -21.06
CA ASP A 690 12.36 16.71 -20.75
C ASP A 690 10.91 16.35 -20.37
N ARG A 691 10.11 17.36 -19.99
CA ARG A 691 8.72 17.24 -19.52
C ARG A 691 7.74 18.25 -20.16
N PRO A 692 7.46 18.14 -21.46
CA PRO A 692 6.68 19.12 -22.20
C PRO A 692 5.22 19.17 -21.77
N VAL A 693 4.58 18.03 -21.48
CA VAL A 693 3.17 17.99 -21.05
C VAL A 693 3.05 18.51 -19.62
N THR A 694 3.97 18.14 -18.73
CA THR A 694 4.00 18.62 -17.34
C THR A 694 4.20 20.13 -17.28
N TYR A 695 5.08 20.67 -18.13
CA TYR A 695 5.28 22.12 -18.26
C TYR A 695 3.98 22.82 -18.67
N LEU A 696 3.32 22.34 -19.73
CA LEU A 696 2.04 22.87 -20.18
C LEU A 696 0.97 22.80 -19.09
N TYR A 697 0.87 21.67 -18.39
CA TYR A 697 -0.07 21.50 -17.28
C TYR A 697 0.15 22.57 -16.21
N ASN A 698 1.39 22.75 -15.74
CA ASN A 698 1.72 23.73 -14.72
C ASN A 698 1.49 25.17 -15.21
N THR A 699 1.90 25.50 -16.43
CA THR A 699 1.73 26.84 -17.00
C THR A 699 0.25 27.20 -17.17
N LEU A 700 -0.56 26.30 -17.73
CA LEU A 700 -1.98 26.54 -17.95
C LEU A 700 -2.76 26.62 -16.63
N HIS A 701 -2.45 25.75 -15.67
CA HIS A 701 -3.09 25.73 -14.37
C HIS A 701 -2.73 26.98 -13.55
N TYR A 702 -1.44 27.34 -13.51
CA TYR A 702 -0.97 28.48 -12.73
C TYR A 702 -1.43 29.83 -13.30
N TYR A 703 -1.37 29.99 -14.63
CA TYR A 703 -1.78 31.23 -15.29
C TYR A 703 -3.23 31.22 -15.78
N GLU A 704 -4.11 30.40 -15.20
CA GLU A 704 -5.51 30.28 -15.63
C GLU A 704 -6.21 31.63 -15.70
N VAL A 705 -6.05 32.47 -14.66
CA VAL A 705 -6.63 33.81 -14.58
C VAL A 705 -6.14 34.73 -15.71
N HIS A 706 -4.87 34.63 -16.09
CA HIS A 706 -4.27 35.47 -17.14
C HIS A 706 -4.52 34.95 -18.57
N LEU A 707 -4.79 33.65 -18.71
CA LEU A 707 -4.99 32.98 -20.00
C LEU A 707 -6.47 32.77 -20.36
N ARG A 708 -7.39 32.96 -19.40
CA ARG A 708 -8.84 32.79 -19.59
C ARG A 708 -9.37 33.60 -20.78
N ASP A 709 -9.07 34.90 -20.80
CA ASP A 709 -9.53 35.83 -21.86
C ASP A 709 -8.60 35.84 -23.08
N ARG A 710 -7.42 35.20 -22.98
CA ARG A 710 -6.38 35.16 -24.03
C ARG A 710 -6.29 33.79 -24.68
N THR A 711 -7.42 33.32 -25.19
CA THR A 711 -7.58 31.97 -25.78
C THR A 711 -6.63 31.71 -26.96
N ASN A 712 -6.36 32.72 -27.80
CA ASN A 712 -5.41 32.63 -28.91
C ASN A 712 -3.97 32.35 -28.43
N LEU A 713 -3.52 33.04 -27.39
CA LEU A 713 -2.19 32.83 -26.80
C LEU A 713 -2.09 31.43 -26.19
N LYS A 714 -3.14 31.01 -25.48
CA LYS A 714 -3.25 29.69 -24.86
C LYS A 714 -3.13 28.56 -25.90
N ARG A 715 -3.90 28.64 -26.99
CA ARG A 715 -3.83 27.67 -28.10
C ARG A 715 -2.47 27.68 -28.78
N LYS A 716 -1.92 28.85 -29.05
CA LYS A 716 -0.60 28.99 -29.69
C LYS A 716 0.50 28.33 -28.85
N LEU A 717 0.47 28.50 -27.52
CA LEU A 717 1.41 27.86 -26.61
C LEU A 717 1.31 26.33 -26.67
N VAL A 718 0.10 25.79 -26.50
CA VAL A 718 -0.18 24.35 -26.52
C VAL A 718 0.22 23.72 -27.86
N HIS A 719 -0.19 24.32 -28.97
CA HIS A 719 0.09 23.79 -30.31
C HIS A 719 1.57 23.91 -30.69
N SER A 720 2.27 24.96 -30.27
CA SER A 720 3.71 25.10 -30.54
C SER A 720 4.51 24.00 -29.83
N ILE A 721 4.21 23.76 -28.55
CA ILE A 721 4.93 22.78 -27.74
C ILE A 721 4.57 21.36 -28.17
N ILE A 722 3.29 21.01 -28.26
CA ILE A 722 2.87 19.65 -28.66
C ILE A 722 3.23 19.39 -30.13
N GLY A 723 3.08 20.39 -31.00
CA GLY A 723 3.40 20.29 -32.43
C GLY A 723 4.88 20.03 -32.70
N SER A 724 5.78 20.48 -31.81
CA SER A 724 7.22 20.17 -31.92
C SER A 724 7.54 18.68 -31.77
N LEU A 725 6.63 17.88 -31.19
CA LEU A 725 6.81 16.45 -30.93
C LEU A 725 6.07 15.55 -31.93
N LYS A 726 5.39 16.13 -32.93
CA LYS A 726 4.52 15.39 -33.86
C LYS A 726 5.28 14.33 -34.68
N ASP A 727 6.56 14.59 -34.98
CA ASP A 727 7.40 13.73 -35.82
C ASP A 727 8.14 12.68 -34.97
N ASN A 728 8.24 12.91 -33.65
CA ASN A 728 8.97 12.07 -32.70
C ASN A 728 8.05 11.13 -31.89
N ARG A 729 6.74 11.40 -31.85
CA ARG A 729 5.77 10.60 -31.09
C ARG A 729 4.63 10.12 -32.00
N PRO A 730 4.01 8.96 -31.71
CA PRO A 730 2.93 8.44 -32.53
C PRO A 730 1.71 9.35 -32.56
N GLN A 731 0.91 9.26 -33.63
CA GLN A 731 -0.38 9.94 -33.71
C GLN A 731 -1.32 9.46 -32.57
N GLY A 732 -2.10 10.38 -32.01
CA GLY A 732 -2.97 10.09 -30.87
C GLY A 732 -2.27 10.05 -29.50
N TRP A 733 -0.97 10.35 -29.42
CA TRP A 733 -0.21 10.38 -28.16
C TRP A 733 -0.75 11.38 -27.12
N CYS A 734 -1.32 12.52 -27.55
CA CYS A 734 -1.72 13.61 -26.63
C CYS A 734 -3.13 14.12 -26.92
N LEU A 735 -3.27 15.04 -27.88
CA LEU A 735 -4.55 15.68 -28.22
C LEU A 735 -5.53 14.67 -28.86
N SER A 736 -6.80 14.76 -28.50
CA SER A 736 -7.86 13.93 -29.10
C SER A 736 -8.05 14.25 -30.57
N GLU A 737 -8.52 13.26 -31.34
CA GLU A 737 -8.84 13.47 -32.75
C GLU A 737 -9.88 14.57 -32.96
N THR A 738 -10.87 14.66 -32.06
CA THR A 738 -11.90 15.69 -32.11
C THR A 738 -11.29 17.07 -31.91
N TYR A 739 -10.40 17.23 -30.93
CA TYR A 739 -9.69 18.49 -30.70
C TYR A 739 -8.81 18.88 -31.90
N LEU A 740 -8.11 17.93 -32.50
CA LEU A 740 -7.30 18.19 -33.71
C LEU A 740 -8.16 18.63 -34.91
N LYS A 741 -9.37 18.05 -35.07
CA LYS A 741 -10.29 18.38 -36.17
C LYS A 741 -10.99 19.73 -36.00
N TYR A 742 -11.45 20.07 -34.79
CA TYR A 742 -12.29 21.25 -34.54
C TYR A 742 -11.55 22.39 -33.83
N GLY A 743 -10.61 22.07 -32.93
CA GLY A 743 -9.83 23.03 -32.16
C GLY A 743 -8.72 23.74 -32.93
N MET A 744 -8.37 23.25 -34.12
CA MET A 744 -7.32 23.84 -34.99
C MET A 744 -7.82 24.87 -36.00
N ASN A 745 -9.13 25.11 -36.10
CA ASN A 745 -9.69 26.08 -37.05
C ASN A 745 -9.38 27.53 -36.65
N ALA A 746 -8.87 28.32 -37.61
CA ALA A 746 -8.40 29.70 -37.43
C ALA A 746 -9.51 30.78 -37.43
N ARG A 747 -10.80 30.40 -37.49
CA ARG A 747 -11.89 31.38 -37.57
C ARG A 747 -12.18 31.96 -36.19
N GLU A 748 -11.79 33.23 -36.00
CA GLU A 748 -11.89 33.98 -34.74
C GLU A 748 -13.33 34.27 -34.31
N ASP A 749 -14.28 34.30 -35.25
CA ASP A 749 -15.63 34.80 -34.98
C ASP A 749 -16.53 33.82 -34.22
N ASN A 750 -16.25 32.52 -34.24
CA ASN A 750 -17.04 31.47 -33.55
C ASN A 750 -16.12 30.41 -32.91
N PRO A 751 -15.72 30.56 -31.63
CA PRO A 751 -14.92 29.55 -30.96
C PRO A 751 -15.70 28.23 -30.86
N TRP A 752 -15.03 27.11 -31.18
CA TRP A 752 -15.63 25.78 -31.04
C TRP A 752 -16.01 25.52 -29.57
N ILE A 753 -17.30 25.32 -29.34
CA ILE A 753 -17.87 24.86 -28.07
C ILE A 753 -18.09 23.35 -28.21
N PRO A 754 -17.36 22.52 -27.45
CA PRO A 754 -17.52 21.07 -27.52
C PRO A 754 -18.88 20.62 -26.97
N ASP A 755 -19.40 19.54 -27.55
CA ASP A 755 -20.63 18.88 -27.10
C ASP A 755 -20.36 17.85 -26.00
N ASP A 756 -21.42 17.31 -25.38
CA ASP A 756 -21.28 16.28 -24.34
C ASP A 756 -20.56 15.02 -24.87
N THR A 757 -20.73 14.68 -26.16
CA THR A 757 -20.03 13.58 -26.82
C THR A 757 -18.51 13.73 -26.77
N TYR A 758 -17.99 14.96 -26.94
CA TYR A 758 -16.57 15.23 -26.82
C TYR A 758 -16.05 14.91 -25.40
N TYR A 759 -16.74 15.40 -24.37
CA TYR A 759 -16.34 15.15 -22.98
C TYR A 759 -16.43 13.66 -22.61
N CYS A 760 -17.47 12.95 -23.08
CA CYS A 760 -17.60 11.50 -22.92
C CYS A 760 -16.43 10.74 -23.53
N LYS A 761 -16.04 11.06 -24.78
CA LYS A 761 -14.89 10.41 -25.45
C LYS A 761 -13.57 10.75 -24.76
N LEU A 762 -13.41 12.01 -24.33
CA LEU A 762 -12.20 12.48 -23.68
C LEU A 762 -11.96 11.78 -22.33
N ILE A 763 -13.00 11.71 -21.47
CA ILE A 763 -12.95 10.95 -20.21
C ILE A 763 -12.84 9.45 -20.47
N GLY A 764 -13.52 8.94 -21.50
CA GLY A 764 -13.45 7.53 -21.93
C GLY A 764 -12.02 7.06 -22.16
N ARG A 765 -11.15 7.90 -22.76
CA ARG A 765 -9.72 7.58 -22.90
C ARG A 765 -9.04 7.31 -21.56
N LEU A 766 -9.36 8.06 -20.51
CA LEU A 766 -8.79 7.83 -19.18
C LEU A 766 -9.32 6.55 -18.55
N VAL A 767 -10.64 6.33 -18.61
CA VAL A 767 -11.30 5.13 -18.07
C VAL A 767 -10.77 3.86 -18.73
N ASP A 768 -10.67 3.85 -20.06
CA ASP A 768 -10.17 2.71 -20.83
C ASP A 768 -8.67 2.47 -20.58
N THR A 769 -7.89 3.52 -20.32
CA THR A 769 -6.47 3.41 -19.92
C THR A 769 -6.33 2.77 -18.54
N MET A 770 -7.11 3.23 -17.55
CA MET A 770 -7.08 2.67 -16.20
C MET A 770 -7.61 1.23 -16.15
N ALA A 771 -8.55 0.88 -17.03
CA ALA A 771 -9.06 -0.48 -17.18
C ALA A 771 -8.11 -1.43 -17.95
N GLY A 772 -7.05 -0.90 -18.58
CA GLY A 772 -6.07 -1.71 -19.32
C GLY A 772 -6.62 -2.38 -20.58
N LYS A 773 -7.58 -1.75 -21.28
CA LYS A 773 -8.18 -2.30 -22.51
C LYS A 773 -7.15 -2.43 -23.65
N SER A 774 -7.32 -3.45 -24.47
CA SER A 774 -6.52 -3.70 -25.68
C SER A 774 -7.45 -3.77 -26.91
N PRO A 775 -7.28 -2.90 -27.93
CA PRO A 775 -6.26 -1.85 -28.05
C PRO A 775 -6.51 -0.69 -27.06
N GLY A 776 -5.42 -0.12 -26.55
CA GLY A 776 -5.48 1.02 -25.63
C GLY A 776 -5.77 2.34 -26.36
N PRO A 777 -6.37 3.34 -25.69
CA PRO A 777 -6.68 4.64 -26.29
C PRO A 777 -5.44 5.50 -26.55
N PHE A 778 -4.33 5.23 -25.85
CA PHE A 778 -3.03 5.83 -26.10
C PHE A 778 -2.04 4.74 -26.52
N PRO A 779 -1.12 5.04 -27.44
CA PRO A 779 -0.07 4.09 -27.81
C PRO A 779 0.87 3.87 -26.63
N ASN A 780 1.23 2.61 -26.38
CA ASN A 780 2.15 2.29 -25.29
C ASN A 780 3.56 2.79 -25.61
N CYS A 781 4.29 3.20 -24.58
CA CYS A 781 5.65 3.71 -24.71
C CYS A 781 6.52 3.14 -23.60
N ASP A 782 7.84 3.20 -23.78
CA ASP A 782 8.77 2.87 -22.72
C ASP A 782 8.71 3.96 -21.63
N TRP A 783 7.95 3.70 -20.57
CA TRP A 783 7.71 4.64 -19.48
C TRP A 783 8.97 5.02 -18.72
N ARG A 784 10.07 4.27 -18.89
CA ARG A 784 11.37 4.57 -18.27
C ARG A 784 12.00 5.88 -18.76
N PHE A 785 11.72 6.25 -20.01
CA PHE A 785 12.27 7.42 -20.69
C PHE A 785 11.24 8.53 -20.92
N ASN A 786 10.04 8.37 -20.36
CA ASN A 786 8.98 9.37 -20.49
C ASN A 786 8.88 10.23 -19.23
N GLU A 787 8.24 11.39 -19.36
CA GLU A 787 8.01 12.30 -18.23
C GLU A 787 7.08 11.69 -17.17
N PHE A 788 6.17 10.80 -17.58
CA PHE A 788 5.21 10.12 -16.72
C PHE A 788 5.63 8.67 -16.43
N PRO A 789 5.33 8.17 -15.21
CA PRO A 789 5.72 6.83 -14.79
C PRO A 789 4.88 5.72 -15.43
N ASN A 790 3.63 6.00 -15.85
CA ASN A 790 2.69 4.98 -16.33
C ASN A 790 1.63 5.59 -17.27
N PRO A 791 0.87 4.74 -18.00
CA PRO A 791 -0.15 5.19 -18.94
C PRO A 791 -1.24 6.07 -18.29
N ALA A 792 -1.68 5.73 -17.07
CA ALA A 792 -2.74 6.47 -16.39
C ALA A 792 -2.31 7.90 -16.03
N ALA A 793 -1.08 8.09 -15.55
CA ALA A 793 -0.52 9.40 -15.27
C ALA A 793 -0.41 10.25 -16.54
N HIS A 794 0.03 9.65 -17.65
CA HIS A 794 0.05 10.33 -18.94
C HIS A 794 -1.34 10.73 -19.41
N ALA A 795 -2.28 9.79 -19.44
CA ALA A 795 -3.67 9.99 -19.84
C ALA A 795 -4.36 11.11 -19.04
N LEU A 796 -4.12 11.17 -17.73
CA LEU A 796 -4.65 12.22 -16.87
C LEU A 796 -4.12 13.60 -17.27
N HIS A 797 -2.80 13.76 -17.37
CA HIS A 797 -2.20 15.07 -17.62
C HIS A 797 -2.51 15.59 -19.03
N VAL A 798 -2.47 14.73 -20.05
CA VAL A 798 -2.85 15.16 -21.41
C VAL A 798 -4.31 15.56 -21.51
N THR A 799 -5.19 14.85 -20.78
CA THR A 799 -6.61 15.20 -20.70
C THR A 799 -6.82 16.55 -20.01
N CYS A 800 -6.14 16.80 -18.88
CA CYS A 800 -6.18 18.09 -18.21
C CYS A 800 -5.64 19.23 -19.06
N VAL A 801 -4.51 19.03 -19.75
CA VAL A 801 -3.94 20.03 -20.67
C VAL A 801 -4.91 20.35 -21.81
N GLU A 802 -5.53 19.34 -22.41
CA GLU A 802 -6.52 19.52 -23.48
C GLU A 802 -7.75 20.28 -22.98
N LEU A 803 -8.30 19.94 -21.80
CA LEU A 803 -9.41 20.64 -21.18
C LEU A 803 -9.08 22.11 -20.88
N MET A 804 -7.89 22.39 -20.34
CA MET A 804 -7.44 23.76 -20.08
C MET A 804 -7.17 24.54 -21.37
N ALA A 805 -6.82 23.87 -22.47
CA ALA A 805 -6.57 24.50 -23.76
C ALA A 805 -7.85 24.99 -24.47
N LEU A 806 -9.03 24.49 -24.10
CA LEU A 806 -10.32 24.89 -24.66
C LEU A 806 -10.60 26.38 -24.51
N ALA A 807 -11.29 26.97 -25.49
CA ALA A 807 -11.77 28.36 -25.40
C ALA A 807 -13.12 28.44 -24.66
N VAL A 808 -13.24 27.72 -23.54
CA VAL A 808 -14.45 27.60 -22.73
C VAL A 808 -14.09 27.96 -21.28
N PRO A 809 -14.92 28.72 -20.55
CA PRO A 809 -14.68 29.03 -19.14
C PRO A 809 -14.61 27.76 -18.27
N GLY A 810 -13.77 27.77 -17.23
CA GLY A 810 -13.58 26.63 -16.35
C GLY A 810 -14.87 26.14 -15.66
N LYS A 811 -15.81 27.05 -15.37
CA LYS A 811 -17.13 26.70 -14.81
C LYS A 811 -17.94 25.82 -15.76
N ASP A 812 -17.94 26.16 -17.05
CA ASP A 812 -18.73 25.47 -18.06
C ASP A 812 -18.09 24.13 -18.41
N VAL A 813 -16.76 24.08 -18.52
CA VAL A 813 -16.01 22.82 -18.63
C VAL A 813 -16.29 21.92 -17.43
N GLY A 814 -16.23 22.45 -16.21
CA GLY A 814 -16.55 21.70 -14.99
C GLY A 814 -17.96 21.11 -15.03
N ASN A 815 -18.97 21.93 -15.32
CA ASN A 815 -20.36 21.46 -15.47
C ASN A 815 -20.52 20.40 -16.57
N ALA A 816 -19.80 20.55 -17.69
CA ALA A 816 -19.82 19.55 -18.76
C ALA A 816 -19.22 18.20 -18.31
N LEU A 817 -18.12 18.21 -17.55
CA LEU A 817 -17.55 16.99 -16.95
C LEU A 817 -18.52 16.31 -15.98
N LEU A 818 -19.24 17.08 -15.16
CA LEU A 818 -20.29 16.55 -14.28
C LEU A 818 -21.46 15.96 -15.08
N ASN A 819 -21.86 16.62 -16.17
CA ASN A 819 -22.98 16.17 -17.01
C ASN A 819 -22.72 14.81 -17.65
N VAL A 820 -21.47 14.44 -17.95
CA VAL A 820 -21.11 13.11 -18.49
C VAL A 820 -21.65 11.95 -17.65
N VAL A 821 -21.79 12.14 -16.33
CA VAL A 821 -22.30 11.11 -15.41
C VAL A 821 -23.70 11.44 -14.89
N LEU A 822 -23.99 12.72 -14.64
CA LEU A 822 -25.25 13.13 -14.00
C LEU A 822 -26.43 13.25 -14.98
N LYS A 823 -26.16 13.40 -16.28
CA LYS A 823 -27.21 13.48 -17.31
C LYS A 823 -27.21 12.21 -18.15
N ARG A 824 -28.42 11.78 -18.53
CA ARG A 824 -28.66 10.61 -19.38
C ARG A 824 -28.57 10.95 -20.85
#